data_AF-A0A9P1FDS9-F1
#
_entry.id   AF-A0A9P1FDS9-F1
#
_cell.length_a   1.000
_cell.length_b   1.000
_cell.length_c   1.000
_cell.angle_alpha   90.00
_cell.angle_beta   90.00
_cell.angle_gamma   90.00
#
_symmetry.space_group_name_H-M   'P 1'
#
loop_
_entity.id
_entity.type
_entity.pdbx_description
1 polymer ?
#
loop_
_entity_poly.entity_id
_entity_poly.type
_entity_poly.pdbx_seq_one_letter_code
_entity_poly.pdbx_strand_id
1 'polypeptide(L)'
;MRTWLAAALLCHVAAEQVQVHIVCHTHDDVGWLKTVDEYYTGQNNSIQHAYVHMILDTVVRALAADKSRTFTYVEQAFFVRWWRQQDERTKALVKDLVKDGRLEFTNGGWCMHDEAAPHYVDMIDQTTLGHKFLMDEFGVAPRTGWQLDPFGHSATQASLLSAEVGFQGLFFGRIDYQDLELRQQQRSAEFVWRASKSLGATSQVFTGLTGEYQGNYGPPGGFDWDVRNSDETIQDDPALEDYNVKSRVEDFVQAALTEANMTRGKNIMMTMGSDFQYEDAASWYFNLDRLIQHVNADGRVKVFYSTPSRYVDAKRLETKVMWPLKEDDFFPYADGPHKFWTGYFTSRPALKRYIRDSSAFFQVSKQVGALAQLTGNAKLGPGVEKLAEAMGVAQHHDAVSGTAKQHVTFDYAKRLSRGRNSAMTEVAGVLQSMMEVKAQQDFTVCELRNISSCAATESVGRSSKRTCFALWNGLAREREELVELPVSSAQVEVVQAGNQEAVPVQLARSLPSVTNYGRPAGGASLTLLAQLTLPALGFGGFCLQETGSALPIPAIENVTGGVEVLENDYLSLQFQGGMLSKIEDKVNKISTQAEQNWFWYEGSVGNNESSQQSGAYIFRPNRSQALPVFTGLPFMQITRGPLADEVVQTVGSWVMQRMRLGKKAKHVEITYTVGQTPLEMLAVSPRTAVDYHRRVLVFQNFCSLLELRTNTSSQVDHPLTVFLNQSFEEGLDISEAQKAFAAVQEAFPVVGRQGLSRSRRSLKGWKNLDPGQSRTPLAWPFISLLALTMMQLGEVRCALCILTMFTTYIRPCEALKLLKRDVVRSTDLGVSWALNVNTSEEAQQSKVGLQDEAMLLDNKMLDYLGVLAQGLPFTTLFEMQYPQLHRTWHATLAHLGLPMETADLYQLRHSGASWDRLKKVRSLLEIKLRGRWSSDASLKRYESHAKVAQLYEKLPDSIKKRADSSPQLLKEMIIAFTSRHTPTC
;
A
#
# COMPACT_ATOMS: atom_id res chain seq x y z
N MET A 1 -39.30 -16.56 -75.45
CA MET A 1 -38.97 -15.60 -74.36
C MET A 1 -39.70 -15.98 -73.06
N ARG A 2 -39.49 -17.21 -72.58
CA ARG A 2 -40.03 -17.74 -71.31
C ARG A 2 -38.98 -18.69 -70.72
N THR A 3 -37.80 -18.17 -70.36
CA THR A 3 -36.72 -18.96 -69.72
C THR A 3 -35.65 -18.11 -69.01
N TRP A 4 -35.93 -16.85 -68.66
CA TRP A 4 -34.94 -15.97 -68.00
C TRP A 4 -35.43 -15.30 -66.70
N LEU A 5 -36.62 -15.66 -66.20
CA LEU A 5 -37.17 -15.13 -64.95
C LEU A 5 -37.31 -16.18 -63.82
N ALA A 6 -36.88 -17.42 -64.05
CA ALA A 6 -36.89 -18.49 -63.04
C ALA A 6 -35.50 -18.76 -62.42
N ALA A 7 -34.44 -18.12 -62.90
CA ALA A 7 -33.07 -18.32 -62.40
C ALA A 7 -32.62 -17.28 -61.34
N ALA A 8 -33.45 -16.28 -61.05
CA ALA A 8 -33.16 -15.27 -60.01
C ALA A 8 -33.69 -15.67 -58.62
N LEU A 9 -34.27 -16.86 -58.46
CA LEU A 9 -34.87 -17.34 -57.21
C LEU A 9 -34.10 -18.46 -56.49
N LEU A 10 -32.90 -18.83 -56.95
CA LEU A 10 -32.07 -19.87 -56.31
C LEU A 10 -30.57 -19.54 -56.27
N CYS A 11 -30.23 -18.26 -56.18
CA CYS A 11 -28.86 -17.86 -55.87
C CYS A 11 -28.84 -16.66 -54.90
N HIS A 12 -29.53 -16.80 -53.77
CA HIS A 12 -28.98 -16.23 -52.54
C HIS A 12 -27.85 -17.18 -52.15
N VAL A 13 -26.61 -16.85 -52.53
CA VAL A 13 -25.49 -17.24 -51.70
C VAL A 13 -25.77 -16.54 -50.38
N ALA A 14 -26.40 -17.25 -49.44
CA ALA A 14 -26.67 -16.75 -48.11
C ALA A 14 -25.36 -16.17 -47.59
N ALA A 15 -25.35 -14.87 -47.27
CA ALA A 15 -24.31 -14.34 -46.41
C ALA A 15 -24.22 -15.30 -45.21
N GLU A 16 -23.05 -15.88 -44.96
CA GLU A 16 -22.95 -16.94 -43.97
C GLU A 16 -23.44 -16.42 -42.61
N GLN A 17 -24.48 -17.05 -42.07
CA GLN A 17 -25.13 -16.68 -40.82
C GLN A 17 -24.12 -16.71 -39.66
N VAL A 18 -24.09 -15.64 -38.85
CA VAL A 18 -23.24 -15.54 -37.64
C VAL A 18 -23.58 -16.67 -36.67
N GLN A 19 -22.55 -17.33 -36.15
CA GLN A 19 -22.62 -18.43 -35.21
C GLN A 19 -22.15 -17.93 -33.83
N VAL A 20 -23.04 -17.96 -32.85
CA VAL A 20 -22.80 -17.44 -31.49
C VAL A 20 -22.56 -18.61 -30.54
N HIS A 21 -21.34 -18.70 -30.05
CA HIS A 21 -20.91 -19.67 -29.05
C HIS A 21 -21.20 -19.13 -27.66
N ILE A 22 -22.21 -19.68 -26.98
CA ILE A 22 -22.50 -19.35 -25.59
C ILE A 22 -21.54 -20.12 -24.68
N VAL A 23 -20.65 -19.40 -24.00
CA VAL A 23 -19.69 -19.98 -23.05
C VAL A 23 -20.09 -19.59 -21.63
N CYS A 24 -20.77 -20.52 -20.95
CA CYS A 24 -21.12 -20.38 -19.53
C CYS A 24 -19.87 -20.56 -18.66
N HIS A 25 -19.62 -19.62 -17.75
CA HIS A 25 -18.46 -19.66 -16.85
C HIS A 25 -18.75 -18.96 -15.53
N THR A 26 -17.86 -19.13 -14.55
CA THR A 26 -17.79 -18.31 -13.33
C THR A 26 -16.36 -17.87 -13.13
N HIS A 27 -16.16 -16.67 -12.61
CA HIS A 27 -14.85 -16.21 -12.17
C HIS A 27 -14.77 -16.31 -10.64
N ASP A 28 -14.00 -17.28 -10.14
CA ASP A 28 -13.91 -17.56 -8.71
C ASP A 28 -12.52 -17.15 -8.18
N ASP A 29 -12.40 -15.94 -7.63
CA ASP A 29 -11.13 -15.46 -7.07
C ASP A 29 -10.63 -16.34 -5.93
N VAL A 30 -9.37 -16.80 -6.02
CA VAL A 30 -8.69 -17.59 -4.98
C VAL A 30 -8.18 -16.66 -3.87
N GLY A 31 -9.13 -15.89 -3.32
CA GLY A 31 -8.96 -14.83 -2.34
C GLY A 31 -8.79 -13.44 -2.98
N TRP A 32 -9.54 -12.46 -2.46
CA TRP A 32 -9.49 -11.07 -2.95
C TRP A 32 -10.10 -10.12 -1.90
N LEU A 33 -11.43 -10.04 -1.85
CA LEU A 33 -12.15 -9.32 -0.80
C LEU A 33 -12.38 -10.19 0.42
N LYS A 34 -12.61 -11.50 0.21
CA LYS A 34 -12.66 -12.54 1.25
C LYS A 34 -11.48 -13.49 1.09
N THR A 35 -11.19 -14.28 2.12
CA THR A 35 -10.20 -15.36 2.03
C THR A 35 -10.69 -16.50 1.15
N VAL A 36 -9.77 -17.37 0.71
CA VAL A 36 -10.10 -18.56 -0.10
C VAL A 36 -11.22 -19.38 0.55
N ASP A 37 -11.08 -19.71 1.84
CA ASP A 37 -12.05 -20.58 2.49
C ASP A 37 -13.39 -19.87 2.79
N GLU A 38 -13.40 -18.54 2.97
CA GLU A 38 -14.63 -17.76 3.11
C GLU A 38 -15.43 -17.69 1.80
N TYR A 39 -14.76 -17.51 0.65
CA TYR A 39 -15.41 -17.63 -0.66
C TYR A 39 -15.94 -19.04 -0.91
N TYR A 40 -15.16 -20.06 -0.55
CA TYR A 40 -15.58 -21.46 -0.70
C TYR A 40 -16.84 -21.78 0.09
N THR A 41 -16.92 -21.31 1.35
CA THR A 41 -18.00 -21.65 2.29
C THR A 41 -19.17 -20.66 2.30
N GLY A 42 -19.10 -19.55 1.57
CA GLY A 42 -20.12 -18.50 1.63
C GLY A 42 -20.11 -17.69 2.93
N GLN A 43 -19.04 -17.79 3.72
CA GLN A 43 -18.90 -16.99 4.95
C GLN A 43 -18.62 -15.53 4.61
N ASN A 44 -18.97 -14.64 5.56
CA ASN A 44 -18.75 -13.19 5.46
C ASN A 44 -19.34 -12.53 4.19
N ASN A 45 -20.53 -12.96 3.77
CA ASN A 45 -21.24 -12.39 2.61
C ASN A 45 -21.60 -10.89 2.76
N SER A 46 -21.45 -10.30 3.95
CA SER A 46 -21.52 -8.84 4.12
C SER A 46 -20.35 -8.09 3.46
N ILE A 47 -19.24 -8.76 3.14
CA ILE A 47 -18.12 -8.20 2.38
C ILE A 47 -18.41 -8.27 0.88
N GLN A 48 -18.75 -9.46 0.41
CA GLN A 48 -19.18 -9.77 -0.97
C GLN A 48 -19.96 -11.08 -0.93
N HIS A 49 -21.16 -11.07 -1.52
CA HIS A 49 -21.98 -12.27 -1.66
C HIS A 49 -21.37 -13.19 -2.71
N ALA A 50 -20.87 -14.35 -2.27
CA ALA A 50 -20.21 -15.33 -3.11
C ALA A 50 -20.07 -16.66 -2.35
N TYR A 51 -20.52 -17.77 -2.95
CA TYR A 51 -20.47 -19.10 -2.36
C TYR A 51 -20.09 -20.18 -3.39
N VAL A 52 -18.78 -20.44 -3.54
CA VAL A 52 -18.25 -21.32 -4.60
C VAL A 52 -18.71 -22.78 -4.50
N HIS A 53 -18.84 -23.33 -3.29
CA HIS A 53 -19.40 -24.68 -3.13
C HIS A 53 -20.81 -24.77 -3.72
N MET A 54 -21.64 -23.74 -3.52
CA MET A 54 -23.01 -23.73 -4.04
C MET A 54 -23.05 -23.59 -5.56
N ILE A 55 -22.15 -22.76 -6.13
CA ILE A 55 -21.97 -22.63 -7.58
C ILE A 55 -21.69 -24.01 -8.20
N LEU A 56 -20.69 -24.74 -7.70
CA LEU A 56 -20.34 -26.05 -8.22
C LEU A 56 -21.49 -27.07 -8.10
N ASP A 57 -22.20 -27.09 -6.97
CA ASP A 57 -23.34 -27.99 -6.78
C ASP A 57 -24.50 -27.71 -7.76
N THR A 58 -24.86 -26.44 -7.96
CA THR A 58 -25.99 -26.07 -8.82
C THR A 58 -25.63 -26.22 -10.30
N VAL A 59 -24.40 -25.91 -10.71
CA VAL A 59 -23.90 -26.15 -12.07
C VAL A 59 -23.95 -27.64 -12.41
N VAL A 60 -23.41 -28.53 -11.55
CA VAL A 60 -23.43 -29.98 -11.80
C VAL A 60 -24.86 -30.50 -11.94
N ARG A 61 -25.79 -30.02 -11.11
CA ARG A 61 -27.21 -30.36 -11.20
C ARG A 61 -27.86 -29.84 -12.49
N ALA A 62 -27.57 -28.61 -12.89
CA ALA A 62 -28.13 -28.01 -14.10
C ALA A 62 -27.61 -28.69 -15.37
N LEU A 63 -26.34 -29.09 -15.39
CA LEU A 63 -25.78 -29.93 -16.45
C LEU A 63 -26.43 -31.31 -16.47
N ALA A 64 -26.63 -31.97 -15.32
CA ALA A 64 -27.28 -33.27 -15.29
C ALA A 64 -28.72 -33.25 -15.85
N ALA A 65 -29.42 -32.13 -15.74
CA ALA A 65 -30.83 -31.99 -16.14
C ALA A 65 -31.05 -31.93 -17.67
N ASP A 66 -30.10 -31.42 -18.46
CA ASP A 66 -30.23 -31.31 -19.92
C ASP A 66 -28.88 -31.55 -20.59
N LYS A 67 -28.82 -32.47 -21.57
CA LYS A 67 -27.58 -32.89 -22.25
C LYS A 67 -26.98 -31.85 -23.20
N SER A 68 -27.72 -30.81 -23.59
CA SER A 68 -27.23 -29.75 -24.47
C SER A 68 -26.36 -28.72 -23.74
N ARG A 69 -26.57 -28.55 -22.43
CA ARG A 69 -25.90 -27.54 -21.60
C ARG A 69 -24.41 -27.83 -21.43
N THR A 70 -23.60 -26.78 -21.44
CA THR A 70 -22.15 -26.80 -21.22
C THR A 70 -21.74 -25.76 -20.18
N PHE A 71 -20.64 -26.01 -19.47
CA PHE A 71 -20.05 -25.08 -18.51
C PHE A 71 -18.52 -25.15 -18.53
N THR A 72 -17.87 -24.01 -18.29
CA THR A 72 -16.41 -23.86 -18.23
C THR A 72 -15.98 -23.52 -16.81
N TYR A 73 -15.02 -24.28 -16.26
CA TYR A 73 -14.47 -24.06 -14.91
C TYR A 73 -12.94 -23.95 -14.93
N VAL A 74 -12.37 -23.13 -14.04
CA VAL A 74 -10.98 -22.67 -14.15
C VAL A 74 -10.12 -23.00 -12.91
N GLU A 75 -10.52 -22.55 -11.71
CA GLU A 75 -9.65 -22.53 -10.54
C GLU A 75 -9.65 -23.85 -9.75
N GLN A 76 -8.61 -24.67 -9.94
CA GLN A 76 -8.54 -25.98 -9.28
C GLN A 76 -8.42 -25.90 -7.75
N ALA A 77 -7.98 -24.78 -7.18
CA ALA A 77 -7.98 -24.58 -5.72
C ALA A 77 -9.37 -24.77 -5.11
N PHE A 78 -10.42 -24.30 -5.78
CA PHE A 78 -11.80 -24.48 -5.34
C PHE A 78 -12.36 -25.83 -5.74
N PHE A 79 -12.18 -26.22 -7.00
CA PHE A 79 -12.70 -27.49 -7.50
C PHE A 79 -12.20 -28.68 -6.67
N VAL A 80 -10.91 -28.70 -6.30
CA VAL A 80 -10.34 -29.77 -5.47
C VAL A 80 -10.90 -29.77 -4.05
N ARG A 81 -11.17 -28.59 -3.46
CA ARG A 81 -11.83 -28.50 -2.14
C ARG A 81 -13.23 -29.10 -2.19
N TRP A 82 -13.98 -28.77 -3.23
CA TRP A 82 -15.31 -29.32 -3.51
C TRP A 82 -15.26 -30.82 -3.76
N TRP A 83 -14.37 -31.27 -4.65
CA TRP A 83 -14.19 -32.67 -5.05
C TRP A 83 -13.93 -33.60 -3.85
N ARG A 84 -13.10 -33.16 -2.91
CA ARG A 84 -12.76 -33.91 -1.69
C ARG A 84 -13.98 -34.17 -0.78
N GLN A 85 -15.06 -33.43 -0.95
CA GLN A 85 -16.28 -33.51 -0.13
C GLN A 85 -17.41 -34.31 -0.82
N GLN A 86 -17.25 -34.66 -2.10
CA GLN A 86 -18.30 -35.31 -2.87
C GLN A 86 -18.36 -36.83 -2.63
N ASP A 87 -19.58 -37.37 -2.72
CA ASP A 87 -19.80 -38.82 -2.73
C ASP A 87 -19.47 -39.45 -4.09
N GLU A 88 -19.32 -40.77 -4.11
CA GLU A 88 -18.92 -41.49 -5.33
C GLU A 88 -19.94 -41.35 -6.47
N ARG A 89 -21.23 -41.14 -6.16
CA ARG A 89 -22.27 -40.89 -7.16
C ARG A 89 -22.05 -39.56 -7.88
N THR A 90 -21.80 -38.50 -7.11
CA THR A 90 -21.57 -37.16 -7.66
C THR A 90 -20.25 -37.13 -8.41
N LYS A 91 -19.20 -37.77 -7.88
CA LYS A 91 -17.92 -37.92 -8.60
C LYS A 91 -18.09 -38.64 -9.94
N ALA A 92 -18.85 -39.74 -9.98
CA ALA A 92 -19.14 -40.46 -11.23
C ALA A 92 -19.89 -39.58 -12.23
N LEU A 93 -20.92 -38.86 -11.78
CA LEU A 93 -21.67 -37.91 -12.62
C LEU A 93 -20.74 -36.84 -13.21
N VAL A 94 -19.87 -36.24 -12.40
CA VAL A 94 -18.92 -35.23 -12.90
C VAL A 94 -17.93 -35.82 -13.89
N LYS A 95 -17.42 -37.04 -13.64
CA LYS A 95 -16.55 -37.74 -14.60
C LYS A 95 -17.26 -37.96 -15.93
N ASP A 96 -18.55 -38.31 -15.93
CA ASP A 96 -19.36 -38.42 -17.15
C ASP A 96 -19.56 -37.07 -17.84
N LEU A 97 -19.88 -35.99 -17.09
CA LEU A 97 -20.01 -34.65 -17.64
C LEU A 97 -18.73 -34.13 -18.31
N VAL A 98 -17.57 -34.41 -17.70
CA VAL A 98 -16.26 -34.05 -18.26
C VAL A 98 -15.96 -34.88 -19.50
N LYS A 99 -16.19 -36.20 -19.45
CA LYS A 99 -16.00 -37.10 -20.58
C LYS A 99 -16.87 -36.74 -21.78
N ASP A 100 -18.11 -36.31 -21.54
CA ASP A 100 -19.03 -35.83 -22.58
C ASP A 100 -18.68 -34.43 -23.10
N GLY A 101 -17.65 -33.77 -22.53
CA GLY A 101 -17.23 -32.42 -22.89
C GLY A 101 -18.26 -31.35 -22.54
N ARG A 102 -19.06 -31.60 -21.50
CA ARG A 102 -20.13 -30.71 -21.03
C ARG A 102 -19.68 -29.87 -19.83
N LEU A 103 -18.80 -30.40 -19.00
CA LEU A 103 -17.99 -29.61 -18.09
C LEU A 103 -16.56 -29.57 -18.64
N GLU A 104 -16.11 -28.41 -19.10
CA GLU A 104 -14.75 -28.21 -19.62
C GLU A 104 -13.89 -27.47 -18.59
N PHE A 105 -12.71 -28.03 -18.31
CA PHE A 105 -11.69 -27.32 -17.55
C PHE A 105 -10.81 -26.50 -18.50
N THR A 106 -10.72 -25.20 -18.28
CA THR A 106 -9.86 -24.27 -19.03
C THR A 106 -8.89 -23.58 -18.09
N ASN A 107 -7.71 -23.20 -18.59
CA ASN A 107 -6.53 -22.92 -17.76
C ASN A 107 -6.11 -24.15 -16.93
N GLY A 108 -6.91 -24.54 -15.94
CA GLY A 108 -6.79 -25.75 -15.13
C GLY A 108 -5.64 -25.72 -14.13
N GLY A 109 -5.00 -24.57 -13.95
CA GLY A 109 -4.06 -24.35 -12.87
C GLY A 109 -4.74 -24.28 -11.51
N TRP A 110 -3.94 -24.26 -10.45
CA TRP A 110 -4.46 -24.07 -9.10
C TRP A 110 -5.24 -22.75 -8.94
N CYS A 111 -4.81 -21.70 -9.64
CA CYS A 111 -5.50 -20.42 -9.77
C CYS A 111 -5.34 -19.84 -11.18
N MET A 112 -6.12 -18.80 -11.47
CA MET A 112 -5.79 -17.83 -12.53
C MET A 112 -4.70 -16.88 -11.99
N HIS A 113 -3.45 -17.09 -12.38
CA HIS A 113 -2.30 -16.39 -11.80
C HIS A 113 -2.10 -14.98 -12.36
N ASP A 114 -1.49 -14.08 -11.56
CA ASP A 114 -0.95 -12.81 -12.08
C ASP A 114 0.10 -13.06 -13.16
N GLU A 115 0.27 -12.13 -14.09
CA GLU A 115 1.25 -12.23 -15.18
C GLU A 115 2.42 -11.25 -15.06
N ALA A 116 2.34 -10.24 -14.17
CA ALA A 116 3.42 -9.29 -13.97
C ALA A 116 4.37 -9.67 -12.83
N ALA A 117 3.82 -9.94 -11.64
CA ALA A 117 4.65 -10.16 -10.45
C ALA A 117 5.22 -11.57 -10.33
N PRO A 118 4.55 -12.67 -10.76
CA PRO A 118 5.04 -14.05 -10.67
C PRO A 118 6.36 -14.32 -11.38
N HIS A 119 7.05 -15.35 -10.89
CA HIS A 119 8.18 -15.93 -11.60
C HIS A 119 7.67 -17.13 -12.41
N TYR A 120 8.20 -17.35 -13.61
CA TYR A 120 7.71 -18.39 -14.50
C TYR A 120 7.73 -19.81 -13.88
N VAL A 121 8.67 -20.09 -12.96
CA VAL A 121 8.71 -21.34 -12.20
C VAL A 121 7.45 -21.54 -11.36
N ASP A 122 6.96 -20.48 -10.71
CA ASP A 122 5.75 -20.57 -9.89
C ASP A 122 4.49 -20.66 -10.75
N MET A 123 4.48 -20.00 -11.91
CA MET A 123 3.42 -20.15 -12.91
C MET A 123 3.34 -21.62 -13.39
N ILE A 124 4.49 -22.24 -13.69
CA ILE A 124 4.56 -23.67 -14.06
C ILE A 124 4.11 -24.56 -12.91
N ASP A 125 4.61 -24.32 -11.69
CA ASP A 125 4.32 -25.18 -10.54
C ASP A 125 2.83 -25.18 -10.20
N GLN A 126 2.18 -24.01 -10.17
CA GLN A 126 0.75 -23.93 -9.87
C GLN A 126 -0.10 -24.53 -11.01
N THR A 127 0.31 -24.35 -12.26
CA THR A 127 -0.37 -24.97 -13.42
C THR A 127 -0.24 -26.49 -13.34
N THR A 128 0.98 -26.98 -13.08
CA THR A 128 1.28 -28.41 -12.97
C THR A 128 0.49 -29.05 -11.83
N LEU A 129 0.34 -28.37 -10.69
CA LEU A 129 -0.43 -28.88 -9.56
C LEU A 129 -1.90 -29.13 -9.95
N GLY A 130 -2.54 -28.17 -10.62
CA GLY A 130 -3.92 -28.31 -11.10
C GLY A 130 -4.06 -29.34 -12.22
N HIS A 131 -3.18 -29.29 -13.24
CA HIS A 131 -3.18 -30.23 -14.36
C HIS A 131 -2.94 -31.67 -13.92
N LYS A 132 -2.06 -31.88 -12.93
CA LYS A 132 -1.81 -33.20 -12.37
C LYS A 132 -3.10 -33.78 -11.76
N PHE A 133 -3.81 -32.99 -10.96
CA PHE A 133 -5.10 -33.42 -10.40
C PHE A 133 -6.10 -33.78 -11.51
N LEU A 134 -6.22 -32.93 -12.54
CA LEU A 134 -7.12 -33.17 -13.66
C LEU A 134 -6.78 -34.46 -14.43
N MET A 135 -5.48 -34.70 -14.66
CA MET A 135 -5.01 -35.91 -15.31
C MET A 135 -5.30 -37.15 -14.46
N ASP A 136 -4.97 -37.11 -13.16
CA ASP A 136 -5.13 -38.25 -12.25
C ASP A 136 -6.61 -38.63 -12.05
N GLU A 137 -7.53 -37.65 -11.97
CA GLU A 137 -8.95 -37.91 -11.68
C GLU A 137 -9.83 -38.10 -12.92
N PHE A 138 -9.54 -37.35 -13.99
CA PHE A 138 -10.39 -37.27 -15.19
C PHE A 138 -9.68 -37.74 -16.46
N GLY A 139 -8.36 -37.91 -16.46
CA GLY A 139 -7.59 -38.28 -17.65
C GLY A 139 -7.58 -37.19 -18.72
N VAL A 140 -7.73 -35.92 -18.33
CA VAL A 140 -7.84 -34.78 -19.25
C VAL A 140 -6.69 -33.79 -19.07
N ALA A 141 -6.29 -33.16 -20.17
CA ALA A 141 -5.41 -32.00 -20.21
C ALA A 141 -6.18 -30.81 -20.81
N PRO A 142 -6.27 -29.66 -20.11
CA PRO A 142 -6.92 -28.46 -20.66
C PRO A 142 -6.35 -28.06 -22.02
N ARG A 143 -7.22 -27.62 -22.94
CA ARG A 143 -6.84 -27.24 -24.31
C ARG A 143 -6.74 -25.73 -24.51
N THR A 144 -7.25 -24.93 -23.59
CA THR A 144 -7.31 -23.47 -23.75
C THR A 144 -6.91 -22.77 -22.46
N GLY A 145 -6.16 -21.68 -22.59
CA GLY A 145 -5.89 -20.74 -21.51
C GLY A 145 -7.07 -19.80 -21.31
N TRP A 146 -7.34 -19.48 -20.05
CA TRP A 146 -8.42 -18.60 -19.62
C TRP A 146 -7.84 -17.65 -18.56
N GLN A 147 -7.45 -16.45 -18.99
CA GLN A 147 -6.75 -15.43 -18.19
C GLN A 147 -7.58 -14.14 -18.23
N LEU A 148 -8.84 -14.23 -17.80
CA LEU A 148 -9.79 -13.13 -17.93
C LEU A 148 -9.37 -11.88 -17.16
N ASP A 149 -8.86 -12.08 -15.95
CA ASP A 149 -8.70 -11.02 -14.95
C ASP A 149 -7.28 -10.54 -14.59
N PRO A 150 -6.16 -11.18 -14.99
CA PRO A 150 -4.84 -10.58 -14.81
C PRO A 150 -4.72 -9.19 -15.44
N PHE A 151 -4.04 -8.27 -14.75
CA PHE A 151 -4.03 -6.85 -15.08
C PHE A 151 -2.95 -6.50 -16.13
N GLY A 152 -3.16 -6.99 -17.36
CA GLY A 152 -2.18 -7.01 -18.45
C GLY A 152 -1.56 -8.40 -18.63
N HIS A 153 -1.03 -8.67 -19.82
CA HIS A 153 -0.66 -10.05 -20.22
C HIS A 153 0.78 -10.15 -20.73
N SER A 154 1.51 -11.15 -20.24
CA SER A 154 2.94 -11.33 -20.45
C SER A 154 3.26 -12.14 -21.71
N ALA A 155 4.40 -11.85 -22.32
CA ALA A 155 4.97 -12.71 -23.37
C ALA A 155 5.24 -14.16 -22.86
N THR A 156 5.55 -14.30 -21.58
CA THR A 156 5.74 -15.59 -20.90
C THR A 156 4.45 -16.41 -20.90
N GLN A 157 3.29 -15.79 -20.64
CA GLN A 157 2.01 -16.49 -20.65
C GLN A 157 1.70 -17.06 -22.03
N ALA A 158 1.91 -16.27 -23.08
CA ALA A 158 1.62 -16.68 -24.45
C ALA A 158 2.54 -17.82 -24.93
N SER A 159 3.85 -17.63 -24.77
CA SER A 159 4.82 -18.59 -25.28
C SER A 159 4.92 -19.83 -24.38
N LEU A 160 5.17 -19.65 -23.09
CA LEU A 160 5.46 -20.75 -22.18
C LEU A 160 4.20 -21.38 -21.59
N LEU A 161 3.32 -20.58 -20.97
CA LEU A 161 2.15 -21.11 -20.26
C LEU A 161 0.92 -21.31 -21.15
N SER A 162 1.06 -21.13 -22.47
CA SER A 162 0.02 -21.46 -23.45
C SER A 162 0.58 -22.33 -24.56
N ALA A 163 1.47 -21.83 -25.42
CA ALA A 163 1.96 -22.61 -26.55
C ALA A 163 2.75 -23.87 -26.12
N GLU A 164 3.75 -23.74 -25.23
CA GLU A 164 4.55 -24.90 -24.78
C GLU A 164 3.78 -25.85 -23.84
N VAL A 165 2.77 -25.35 -23.11
CA VAL A 165 1.83 -26.19 -22.34
C VAL A 165 0.92 -27.01 -23.26
N GLY A 166 0.78 -26.61 -24.53
CA GLY A 166 -0.05 -27.30 -25.53
C GLY A 166 -1.46 -26.72 -25.69
N PHE A 167 -1.70 -25.51 -25.19
CA PHE A 167 -2.96 -24.81 -25.42
C PHE A 167 -3.09 -24.41 -26.89
N GLN A 168 -4.30 -24.58 -27.40
CA GLN A 168 -4.68 -24.28 -28.78
C GLN A 168 -5.32 -22.89 -28.90
N GLY A 169 -5.81 -22.35 -27.78
CA GLY A 169 -6.32 -20.98 -27.67
C GLY A 169 -6.03 -20.36 -26.32
N LEU A 170 -5.94 -19.04 -26.26
CA LEU A 170 -5.79 -18.24 -25.04
C LEU A 170 -6.80 -17.08 -25.08
N PHE A 171 -7.52 -16.87 -23.98
CA PHE A 171 -8.55 -15.83 -23.89
C PHE A 171 -8.38 -14.96 -22.66
N PHE A 172 -8.51 -13.64 -22.83
CA PHE A 172 -8.36 -12.65 -21.76
C PHE A 172 -9.07 -11.32 -22.03
N GLY A 173 -9.37 -10.53 -21.00
CA GLY A 173 -10.07 -9.24 -21.15
C GLY A 173 -9.18 -8.01 -21.08
N ARG A 174 -8.18 -7.98 -20.21
CA ARG A 174 -7.57 -6.73 -19.73
C ARG A 174 -6.36 -6.27 -20.55
N ILE A 175 -6.61 -5.46 -21.57
CA ILE A 175 -5.59 -4.74 -22.35
C ILE A 175 -5.77 -3.22 -22.26
N ASP A 176 -4.76 -2.45 -22.64
CA ASP A 176 -4.84 -0.99 -22.65
C ASP A 176 -6.06 -0.51 -23.46
N TYR A 177 -6.82 0.44 -22.90
CA TYR A 177 -8.07 0.92 -23.49
C TYR A 177 -7.90 1.53 -24.90
N GLN A 178 -6.73 2.09 -25.22
CA GLN A 178 -6.45 2.62 -26.57
C GLN A 178 -6.12 1.50 -27.55
N ASP A 179 -5.37 0.48 -27.12
CA ASP A 179 -5.14 -0.74 -27.93
C ASP A 179 -6.46 -1.47 -28.20
N LEU A 180 -7.33 -1.53 -27.19
CA LEU A 180 -8.68 -2.10 -27.33
C LEU A 180 -9.51 -1.38 -28.39
N GLU A 181 -9.59 -0.04 -28.32
CA GLU A 181 -10.31 0.77 -29.31
C GLU A 181 -9.76 0.55 -30.73
N LEU A 182 -8.43 0.52 -30.86
CA LEU A 182 -7.77 0.26 -32.14
C LEU A 182 -8.11 -1.13 -32.70
N ARG A 183 -8.10 -2.15 -31.84
CA ARG A 183 -8.40 -3.54 -32.23
C ARG A 183 -9.84 -3.74 -32.65
N GLN A 184 -10.78 -3.07 -31.98
CA GLN A 184 -12.19 -3.08 -32.39
C GLN A 184 -12.34 -2.48 -33.80
N GLN A 185 -11.72 -1.33 -34.06
CA GLN A 185 -11.77 -0.66 -35.37
C GLN A 185 -11.13 -1.51 -36.49
N GLN A 186 -10.04 -2.22 -36.18
CA GLN A 186 -9.27 -3.00 -37.16
C GLN A 186 -9.70 -4.47 -37.27
N ARG A 187 -10.72 -4.88 -36.49
CA ARG A 187 -11.12 -6.28 -36.32
C ARG A 187 -9.91 -7.18 -36.00
N SER A 188 -9.09 -6.77 -35.03
CA SER A 188 -7.85 -7.45 -34.65
C SER A 188 -7.84 -7.86 -33.17
N ALA A 189 -9.02 -7.99 -32.57
CA ALA A 189 -9.17 -8.54 -31.23
C ALA A 189 -8.94 -10.05 -31.14
N GLU A 190 -8.80 -10.71 -32.29
CA GLU A 190 -8.37 -12.10 -32.42
C GLU A 190 -7.12 -12.14 -33.28
N PHE A 191 -6.08 -12.85 -32.84
CA PHE A 191 -4.76 -12.83 -33.44
C PHE A 191 -3.96 -14.09 -33.11
N VAL A 192 -2.89 -14.32 -33.86
CA VAL A 192 -1.87 -15.31 -33.50
C VAL A 192 -0.80 -14.59 -32.68
N TRP A 193 -0.58 -15.03 -31.45
CA TRP A 193 0.40 -14.44 -30.56
C TRP A 193 1.70 -15.25 -30.58
N ARG A 194 2.76 -14.64 -31.12
CA ARG A 194 4.11 -15.19 -31.24
C ARG A 194 5.08 -14.42 -30.35
N ALA A 195 4.94 -14.58 -29.04
CA ALA A 195 5.61 -13.73 -28.07
C ALA A 195 7.11 -14.06 -27.83
N SER A 196 7.54 -15.26 -28.21
CA SER A 196 8.94 -15.68 -28.04
C SER A 196 9.77 -15.32 -29.27
N LYS A 197 10.65 -14.33 -29.14
CA LYS A 197 11.64 -13.99 -30.18
C LYS A 197 12.56 -15.15 -30.53
N SER A 198 12.83 -16.05 -29.57
CA SER A 198 13.77 -17.16 -29.77
C SER A 198 13.12 -18.37 -30.45
N LEU A 199 11.87 -18.67 -30.14
CA LEU A 199 11.14 -19.82 -30.69
C LEU A 199 10.34 -19.46 -31.96
N GLY A 200 9.94 -18.19 -32.09
CA GLY A 200 9.17 -17.73 -33.24
C GLY A 200 7.91 -18.58 -33.46
N ALA A 201 7.67 -18.98 -34.71
CA ALA A 201 6.44 -19.67 -35.10
C ALA A 201 6.21 -21.04 -34.45
N THR A 202 7.24 -21.66 -33.85
CA THR A 202 7.06 -22.94 -33.14
C THR A 202 6.38 -22.79 -31.79
N SER A 203 6.35 -21.57 -31.24
CA SER A 203 5.75 -21.22 -29.95
C SER A 203 4.78 -20.05 -30.14
N GLN A 204 3.63 -20.36 -30.74
CA GLN A 204 2.57 -19.39 -30.99
C GLN A 204 1.21 -19.99 -30.65
N VAL A 205 0.29 -19.16 -30.20
CA VAL A 205 -1.06 -19.56 -29.77
C VAL A 205 -2.10 -18.64 -30.42
N PHE A 206 -3.27 -19.18 -30.77
CA PHE A 206 -4.41 -18.35 -31.16
C PHE A 206 -4.96 -17.65 -29.93
N THR A 207 -5.19 -16.35 -30.02
CA THR A 207 -5.57 -15.53 -28.88
C THR A 207 -6.78 -14.67 -29.24
N GLY A 208 -7.74 -14.57 -28.33
CA GLY A 208 -8.90 -13.70 -28.47
C GLY A 208 -9.16 -12.89 -27.22
N LEU A 209 -9.60 -11.64 -27.38
CA LEU A 209 -10.12 -10.86 -26.26
C LEU A 209 -11.52 -11.37 -25.85
N THR A 210 -11.91 -11.20 -24.59
CA THR A 210 -13.23 -11.63 -24.08
C THR A 210 -14.19 -10.46 -23.79
N GLY A 211 -15.42 -10.82 -23.41
CA GLY A 211 -16.54 -9.90 -23.20
C GLY A 211 -17.12 -9.40 -24.51
N GLU A 212 -17.88 -8.30 -24.49
CA GLU A 212 -18.26 -7.53 -25.69
C GLU A 212 -17.02 -6.94 -26.43
N TYR A 213 -15.84 -7.55 -26.29
CA TYR A 213 -14.55 -7.02 -26.69
C TYR A 213 -14.30 -5.62 -26.12
N GLN A 214 -14.88 -5.33 -24.96
CA GLN A 214 -14.76 -4.09 -24.20
C GLN A 214 -13.82 -4.23 -22.97
N GLY A 215 -13.10 -5.35 -22.88
CA GLY A 215 -12.18 -5.63 -21.77
C GLY A 215 -12.84 -6.10 -20.47
N ASN A 216 -14.09 -6.57 -20.58
CA ASN A 216 -14.81 -7.29 -19.53
C ASN A 216 -14.88 -8.79 -19.89
N TYR A 217 -15.40 -9.62 -19.00
CA TYR A 217 -15.69 -11.05 -19.23
C TYR A 217 -17.12 -11.43 -18.83
N GLY A 218 -17.96 -10.42 -18.58
CA GLY A 218 -19.40 -10.51 -18.37
C GLY A 218 -20.20 -10.87 -19.62
N PRO A 219 -21.51 -11.18 -19.47
CA PRO A 219 -22.45 -11.29 -20.58
C PRO A 219 -22.68 -9.93 -21.25
N PRO A 220 -23.28 -9.90 -22.46
CA PRO A 220 -23.77 -8.67 -23.05
C PRO A 220 -24.74 -7.94 -22.11
N GLY A 221 -24.76 -6.61 -22.18
CA GLY A 221 -25.60 -5.78 -21.33
C GLY A 221 -27.09 -6.20 -21.36
N GLY A 222 -27.68 -6.42 -20.18
CA GLY A 222 -29.07 -6.84 -20.04
C GLY A 222 -29.30 -8.36 -20.06
N PHE A 223 -28.26 -9.19 -20.15
CA PHE A 223 -28.34 -10.67 -20.17
C PHE A 223 -27.62 -11.33 -18.98
N ASP A 224 -27.57 -10.66 -17.83
CA ASP A 224 -27.00 -11.17 -16.59
C ASP A 224 -28.09 -11.66 -15.62
N TRP A 225 -28.35 -12.97 -15.63
CA TRP A 225 -29.41 -13.61 -14.83
C TRP A 225 -28.93 -14.25 -13.52
N ASP A 226 -27.81 -13.76 -12.98
CA ASP A 226 -27.36 -14.17 -11.65
C ASP A 226 -28.32 -13.71 -10.55
N VAL A 227 -28.35 -14.43 -9.43
CA VAL A 227 -29.27 -14.16 -8.30
C VAL A 227 -29.15 -12.76 -7.69
N ARG A 228 -28.05 -12.07 -7.97
CA ARG A 228 -27.75 -10.72 -7.48
C ARG A 228 -28.17 -9.62 -8.45
N ASN A 229 -28.52 -9.99 -9.69
CA ASN A 229 -28.86 -9.07 -10.75
C ASN A 229 -30.37 -9.08 -10.99
N SER A 230 -30.85 -8.03 -11.66
CA SER A 230 -32.28 -7.82 -11.93
C SER A 230 -32.56 -7.70 -13.42
N ASP A 231 -31.70 -8.27 -14.26
CA ASP A 231 -31.92 -8.26 -15.70
C ASP A 231 -33.17 -9.06 -16.03
N GLU A 232 -33.88 -8.59 -17.05
CA GLU A 232 -35.19 -9.10 -17.41
C GLU A 232 -35.13 -10.57 -17.82
N THR A 233 -35.94 -11.40 -17.18
CA THR A 233 -36.08 -12.81 -17.56
C THR A 233 -36.84 -12.92 -18.87
N ILE A 234 -36.56 -13.95 -19.67
CA ILE A 234 -37.31 -14.22 -20.89
C ILE A 234 -38.65 -14.84 -20.52
N GLN A 235 -39.70 -14.03 -20.61
CA GLN A 235 -41.08 -14.43 -20.43
C GLN A 235 -41.65 -14.79 -21.82
N ASP A 236 -41.92 -16.08 -22.02
CA ASP A 236 -42.43 -16.63 -23.27
C ASP A 236 -43.80 -17.33 -23.15
N ASP A 237 -44.46 -17.23 -21.99
CA ASP A 237 -45.81 -17.74 -21.80
C ASP A 237 -46.84 -16.63 -22.10
N PRO A 238 -47.56 -16.71 -23.23
CA PRO A 238 -48.53 -15.68 -23.61
C PRO A 238 -49.73 -15.57 -22.65
N ALA A 239 -49.88 -16.48 -21.68
CA ALA A 239 -50.91 -16.43 -20.65
C ALA A 239 -50.53 -15.61 -19.41
N LEU A 240 -49.26 -15.19 -19.27
CA LEU A 240 -48.82 -14.29 -18.21
C LEU A 240 -48.61 -12.88 -18.76
N GLU A 241 -48.62 -11.90 -17.86
CA GLU A 241 -48.25 -10.52 -18.18
C GLU A 241 -46.76 -10.41 -18.53
N ASP A 242 -46.37 -9.28 -19.12
CA ASP A 242 -44.97 -8.92 -19.41
C ASP A 242 -44.25 -9.86 -20.41
N TYR A 243 -44.99 -10.40 -21.40
CA TYR A 243 -44.40 -11.15 -22.52
C TYR A 243 -43.39 -10.31 -23.32
N ASN A 244 -42.14 -10.77 -23.40
CA ASN A 244 -41.02 -9.95 -23.88
C ASN A 244 -40.12 -10.61 -24.94
N VAL A 245 -40.47 -11.79 -25.46
CA VAL A 245 -39.61 -12.53 -26.42
C VAL A 245 -39.11 -11.66 -27.57
N LYS A 246 -39.98 -10.84 -28.16
CA LYS A 246 -39.61 -10.02 -29.34
C LYS A 246 -38.52 -8.99 -29.02
N SER A 247 -38.61 -8.28 -27.90
CA SER A 247 -37.58 -7.31 -27.51
C SER A 247 -36.29 -8.02 -27.14
N ARG A 248 -36.37 -9.10 -26.34
CA ARG A 248 -35.20 -9.87 -25.90
C ARG A 248 -34.42 -10.50 -27.06
N VAL A 249 -35.11 -10.98 -28.10
CA VAL A 249 -34.47 -11.47 -29.34
C VAL A 249 -33.80 -10.33 -30.09
N GLU A 250 -34.45 -9.17 -30.21
CA GLU A 250 -33.87 -8.01 -30.90
C GLU A 250 -32.59 -7.53 -30.23
N ASP A 251 -32.63 -7.36 -28.90
CA ASP A 251 -31.48 -6.91 -28.10
C ASP A 251 -30.30 -7.88 -28.24
N PHE A 252 -30.56 -9.19 -28.20
CA PHE A 252 -29.52 -10.20 -28.34
C PHE A 252 -28.92 -10.24 -29.75
N VAL A 253 -29.77 -10.20 -30.78
CA VAL A 253 -29.30 -10.16 -32.17
C VAL A 253 -28.44 -8.92 -32.40
N GLN A 254 -28.83 -7.77 -31.87
CA GLN A 254 -28.06 -6.54 -31.97
C GLN A 254 -26.69 -6.65 -31.27
N ALA A 255 -26.64 -7.24 -30.07
CA ALA A 255 -25.38 -7.52 -29.38
C ALA A 255 -24.48 -8.46 -30.20
N ALA A 256 -25.03 -9.55 -30.73
CA ALA A 256 -24.29 -10.51 -31.55
C ALA A 256 -23.73 -9.90 -32.84
N LEU A 257 -24.52 -9.08 -33.53
CA LEU A 257 -24.05 -8.40 -34.74
C LEU A 257 -23.00 -7.32 -34.43
N THR A 258 -23.09 -6.67 -33.26
CA THR A 258 -22.08 -5.72 -32.79
C THR A 258 -20.75 -6.42 -32.56
N GLU A 259 -20.76 -7.56 -31.87
CA GLU A 259 -19.58 -8.39 -31.64
C GLU A 259 -18.98 -8.97 -32.93
N ALA A 260 -19.84 -9.46 -33.84
CA ALA A 260 -19.42 -9.94 -35.16
C ALA A 260 -18.76 -8.85 -36.01
N ASN A 261 -19.09 -7.57 -35.79
CA ASN A 261 -18.47 -6.45 -36.49
C ASN A 261 -17.06 -6.11 -35.98
N MET A 262 -16.66 -6.62 -34.80
CA MET A 262 -15.34 -6.40 -34.19
C MET A 262 -14.39 -7.60 -34.33
N THR A 263 -14.90 -8.74 -34.81
CA THR A 263 -14.16 -10.00 -34.96
C THR A 263 -13.99 -10.39 -36.42
N ARG A 264 -13.17 -11.42 -36.70
CA ARG A 264 -13.02 -11.97 -38.06
C ARG A 264 -13.70 -13.33 -38.16
N GLY A 265 -14.26 -13.60 -39.33
CA GLY A 265 -15.02 -14.83 -39.58
C GLY A 265 -16.48 -14.71 -39.20
N LYS A 266 -17.16 -15.85 -39.04
CA LYS A 266 -18.59 -15.93 -38.73
C LYS A 266 -18.87 -16.43 -37.31
N ASN A 267 -17.90 -17.04 -36.66
CA ASN A 267 -18.05 -17.53 -35.28
C ASN A 267 -17.66 -16.42 -34.30
N ILE A 268 -18.49 -16.18 -33.28
CA ILE A 268 -18.21 -15.28 -32.16
C ILE A 268 -18.42 -16.01 -30.83
N MET A 269 -17.85 -15.49 -29.74
CA MET A 269 -17.88 -16.12 -28.42
C MET A 269 -18.40 -15.15 -27.38
N MET A 270 -19.59 -15.44 -26.84
CA MET A 270 -20.17 -14.68 -25.74
C MET A 270 -19.93 -15.39 -24.42
N THR A 271 -19.24 -14.70 -23.51
CA THR A 271 -18.99 -15.15 -22.14
C THR A 271 -20.22 -14.90 -21.27
N MET A 272 -20.96 -15.95 -20.92
CA MET A 272 -22.16 -15.84 -20.10
C MET A 272 -21.81 -16.17 -18.64
N GLY A 273 -21.25 -15.20 -17.93
CA GLY A 273 -20.81 -15.36 -16.53
C GLY A 273 -19.93 -14.19 -16.07
N SER A 274 -19.68 -14.08 -14.78
CA SER A 274 -18.87 -13.02 -14.15
C SER A 274 -18.43 -13.46 -12.74
N ASP A 275 -17.91 -12.54 -11.94
CA ASP A 275 -17.43 -12.78 -10.57
C ASP A 275 -18.45 -13.54 -9.71
N PHE A 276 -18.11 -14.77 -9.32
CA PHE A 276 -18.91 -15.63 -8.45
C PHE A 276 -20.38 -15.78 -8.85
N GLN A 277 -20.65 -15.89 -10.16
CA GLN A 277 -21.99 -16.13 -10.69
C GLN A 277 -22.32 -17.63 -10.74
N TYR A 278 -23.56 -17.95 -11.13
CA TYR A 278 -24.10 -19.33 -11.16
C TYR A 278 -24.31 -19.94 -9.78
N GLU A 279 -24.41 -19.12 -8.73
CA GLU A 279 -24.80 -19.61 -7.40
C GLU A 279 -26.15 -20.34 -7.49
N ASP A 280 -27.09 -19.78 -8.26
CA ASP A 280 -28.24 -20.52 -8.81
C ASP A 280 -28.10 -20.68 -10.33
N ALA A 281 -27.42 -21.74 -10.75
CA ALA A 281 -27.30 -22.08 -12.17
C ALA A 281 -28.66 -22.29 -12.86
N ALA A 282 -29.72 -22.69 -12.15
CA ALA A 282 -31.01 -22.95 -12.78
C ALA A 282 -31.62 -21.67 -13.38
N SER A 283 -31.46 -20.52 -12.72
CA SER A 283 -31.88 -19.20 -13.25
C SER A 283 -31.20 -18.87 -14.59
N TRP A 284 -29.88 -19.06 -14.66
CA TRP A 284 -29.11 -18.87 -15.89
C TRP A 284 -29.62 -19.75 -17.03
N TYR A 285 -29.71 -21.06 -16.79
CA TYR A 285 -30.12 -22.00 -17.83
C TYR A 285 -31.59 -21.84 -18.24
N PHE A 286 -32.48 -21.45 -17.31
CA PHE A 286 -33.88 -21.13 -17.62
C PHE A 286 -34.00 -20.06 -18.72
N ASN A 287 -33.18 -19.02 -18.62
CA ASN A 287 -33.18 -17.92 -19.59
C ASN A 287 -32.39 -18.26 -20.85
N LEU A 288 -31.22 -18.88 -20.71
CA LEU A 288 -30.39 -19.26 -21.85
C LEU A 288 -31.07 -20.27 -22.79
N ASP A 289 -31.78 -21.26 -22.24
CA ASP A 289 -32.52 -22.24 -23.06
C ASP A 289 -33.57 -21.55 -23.94
N ARG A 290 -34.33 -20.61 -23.36
CA ARG A 290 -35.33 -19.81 -24.07
C ARG A 290 -34.71 -18.88 -25.08
N LEU A 291 -33.62 -18.21 -24.71
CA LEU A 291 -32.89 -17.33 -25.60
C LEU A 291 -32.44 -18.09 -26.85
N ILE A 292 -31.78 -19.24 -26.66
CA ILE A 292 -31.31 -20.10 -27.74
C ILE A 292 -32.48 -20.54 -28.63
N GLN A 293 -33.60 -20.97 -28.03
CA GLN A 293 -34.79 -21.40 -28.77
C GLN A 293 -35.36 -20.27 -29.65
N HIS A 294 -35.64 -19.11 -29.06
CA HIS A 294 -36.34 -18.02 -29.74
C HIS A 294 -35.44 -17.29 -30.75
N VAL A 295 -34.16 -17.10 -30.45
CA VAL A 295 -33.21 -16.49 -31.41
C VAL A 295 -32.96 -17.41 -32.60
N ASN A 296 -32.83 -18.72 -32.38
CA ASN A 296 -32.70 -19.67 -33.49
C ASN A 296 -33.98 -19.78 -34.34
N ALA A 297 -35.16 -19.58 -33.74
CA ALA A 297 -36.43 -19.52 -34.46
C ALA A 297 -36.57 -18.26 -35.31
N ASP A 298 -36.06 -17.12 -34.82
CA ASP A 298 -35.94 -15.87 -35.60
C ASP A 298 -34.99 -16.03 -36.80
N GLY A 299 -33.85 -16.68 -36.59
CA GLY A 299 -32.96 -17.13 -37.66
C GLY A 299 -32.01 -16.08 -38.22
N ARG A 300 -31.95 -14.85 -37.68
CA ARG A 300 -30.93 -13.85 -38.08
C ARG A 300 -29.51 -14.26 -37.68
N VAL A 301 -29.36 -14.93 -36.53
CA VAL A 301 -28.12 -15.53 -36.04
C VAL A 301 -28.40 -16.94 -35.55
N LYS A 302 -27.37 -17.77 -35.42
CA LYS A 302 -27.48 -19.11 -34.83
C LYS A 302 -26.72 -19.18 -33.52
N VAL A 303 -27.41 -19.59 -32.46
CA VAL A 303 -26.91 -19.58 -31.07
C VAL A 303 -26.91 -21.00 -30.52
N PHE A 304 -25.87 -21.38 -29.79
CA PHE A 304 -25.79 -22.68 -29.14
C PHE A 304 -24.80 -22.69 -27.98
N TYR A 305 -25.02 -23.60 -27.03
CA TYR A 305 -24.07 -23.89 -25.96
C TYR A 305 -22.73 -24.38 -26.50
N SER A 306 -21.65 -23.80 -25.99
CA SER A 306 -20.29 -24.06 -26.41
C SER A 306 -19.32 -24.05 -25.23
N THR A 307 -18.07 -24.36 -25.53
CA THR A 307 -16.91 -24.20 -24.65
C THR A 307 -15.82 -23.44 -25.41
N PRO A 308 -14.80 -22.89 -24.73
CA PRO A 308 -13.68 -22.23 -25.39
C PRO A 308 -12.96 -23.12 -26.39
N SER A 309 -12.75 -24.41 -26.07
CA SER A 309 -12.09 -25.32 -27.02
C SER A 309 -12.91 -25.54 -28.30
N ARG A 310 -14.24 -25.65 -28.19
CA ARG A 310 -15.14 -25.74 -29.36
C ARG A 310 -15.13 -24.47 -30.21
N TYR A 311 -14.98 -23.31 -29.58
CA TYR A 311 -14.83 -22.04 -30.30
C TYR A 311 -13.51 -21.99 -31.09
N VAL A 312 -12.40 -22.39 -30.48
CA VAL A 312 -11.10 -22.50 -31.16
C VAL A 312 -11.18 -23.48 -32.34
N ASP A 313 -11.83 -24.63 -32.17
CA ASP A 313 -12.03 -25.60 -33.23
C ASP A 313 -12.85 -25.00 -34.40
N ALA A 314 -13.90 -24.23 -34.11
CA ALA A 314 -14.69 -23.54 -35.12
C ALA A 314 -13.87 -22.47 -35.87
N LYS A 315 -13.08 -21.66 -35.15
CA LYS A 315 -12.17 -20.65 -35.75
C LYS A 315 -11.11 -21.28 -36.63
N ARG A 316 -10.57 -22.43 -36.24
CA ARG A 316 -9.59 -23.18 -37.04
C ARG A 316 -10.16 -23.65 -38.39
N LEU A 317 -11.46 -23.89 -38.48
CA LEU A 317 -12.14 -24.27 -39.72
C LEU A 317 -12.36 -23.08 -40.68
N GLU A 318 -12.19 -21.85 -40.21
CA GLU A 318 -12.30 -20.63 -41.03
C GLU A 318 -11.02 -20.38 -41.85
N THR A 319 -10.65 -21.35 -42.70
CA THR A 319 -9.40 -21.37 -43.48
C THR A 319 -9.17 -20.18 -44.44
N LYS A 320 -10.21 -19.39 -44.71
CA LYS A 320 -10.14 -18.17 -45.54
C LYS A 320 -9.87 -16.90 -44.73
N VAL A 321 -9.91 -16.98 -43.39
CA VAL A 321 -9.65 -15.86 -42.50
C VAL A 321 -8.17 -15.78 -42.21
N MET A 322 -7.59 -14.60 -42.45
CA MET A 322 -6.21 -14.31 -42.07
C MET A 322 -6.19 -13.64 -40.70
N TRP A 323 -5.40 -14.17 -39.78
CA TRP A 323 -5.26 -13.64 -38.42
C TRP A 323 -4.08 -12.66 -38.33
N PRO A 324 -4.24 -11.49 -37.67
CA PRO A 324 -3.12 -10.61 -37.33
C PRO A 324 -2.06 -11.33 -36.49
N LEU A 325 -0.82 -10.85 -36.56
CA LEU A 325 0.28 -11.30 -35.73
C LEU A 325 0.54 -10.29 -34.61
N LYS A 326 0.84 -10.79 -33.40
CA LYS A 326 1.31 -10.01 -32.24
C LYS A 326 2.60 -10.66 -31.72
N GLU A 327 3.63 -9.89 -31.38
CA GLU A 327 4.97 -10.44 -31.05
C GLU A 327 5.55 -10.03 -29.68
N ASP A 328 5.00 -9.00 -29.03
CA ASP A 328 5.40 -8.47 -27.72
C ASP A 328 4.33 -8.76 -26.65
N ASP A 329 4.30 -8.01 -25.53
CA ASP A 329 3.37 -8.20 -24.41
C ASP A 329 2.21 -7.19 -24.38
N PHE A 330 1.33 -7.27 -23.38
CA PHE A 330 0.23 -6.33 -23.13
C PHE A 330 0.46 -5.55 -21.84
N PHE A 331 1.71 -5.12 -21.58
CA PHE A 331 2.03 -4.25 -20.45
C PHE A 331 2.48 -2.85 -20.90
N PRO A 332 2.15 -1.80 -20.12
CA PRO A 332 1.26 -1.81 -18.95
C PRO A 332 -0.23 -1.80 -19.35
N TYR A 333 -1.10 -2.28 -18.47
CA TYR A 333 -2.55 -2.20 -18.62
C TYR A 333 -3.11 -0.87 -18.08
N ALA A 334 -4.09 -0.31 -18.79
CA ALA A 334 -4.92 0.79 -18.32
C ALA A 334 -6.37 0.64 -18.80
N ASP A 335 -7.34 0.77 -17.89
CA ASP A 335 -8.79 0.76 -18.17
C ASP A 335 -9.35 2.17 -18.46
N GLY A 336 -8.47 3.15 -18.63
CA GLY A 336 -8.83 4.50 -19.01
C GLY A 336 -7.76 5.55 -18.72
N PRO A 337 -8.03 6.82 -19.07
CA PRO A 337 -7.11 7.92 -18.81
C PRO A 337 -6.75 8.04 -17.32
N HIS A 338 -5.45 8.19 -17.03
CA HIS A 338 -4.89 8.30 -15.67
C HIS A 338 -5.04 7.05 -14.78
N LYS A 339 -5.40 5.89 -15.36
CA LYS A 339 -5.60 4.64 -14.64
C LYS A 339 -4.60 3.57 -15.07
N PHE A 340 -3.29 3.86 -15.03
CA PHE A 340 -2.27 2.84 -15.33
C PHE A 340 -2.08 1.91 -14.14
N TRP A 341 -2.31 0.61 -14.35
CA TRP A 341 -2.24 -0.44 -13.33
C TRP A 341 -0.79 -0.88 -13.15
N THR A 342 0.10 0.05 -12.79
CA THR A 342 1.51 -0.26 -12.52
C THR A 342 1.88 -0.12 -11.05
N GLY A 343 0.90 0.21 -10.19
CA GLY A 343 1.09 0.25 -8.73
C GLY A 343 1.27 -1.15 -8.15
N TYR A 344 0.51 -2.13 -8.65
CA TYR A 344 0.56 -3.50 -8.16
C TYR A 344 1.89 -4.21 -8.45
N PHE A 345 2.68 -3.70 -9.41
CA PHE A 345 4.06 -4.15 -9.61
C PHE A 345 4.89 -4.06 -8.32
N THR A 346 4.57 -3.12 -7.42
CA THR A 346 5.27 -2.91 -6.15
C THR A 346 4.42 -3.20 -4.91
N SER A 347 3.09 -3.05 -4.96
CA SER A 347 2.19 -3.21 -3.80
C SER A 347 2.49 -4.46 -2.96
N ARG A 348 2.51 -4.29 -1.64
CA ARG A 348 2.83 -5.35 -0.66
C ARG A 348 4.19 -6.05 -0.92
N PRO A 349 5.31 -5.30 -1.00
CA PRO A 349 6.61 -5.85 -1.39
C PRO A 349 7.12 -6.95 -0.44
N ALA A 350 6.76 -6.88 0.84
CA ALA A 350 7.09 -7.92 1.81
C ALA A 350 6.46 -9.28 1.49
N LEU A 351 5.19 -9.30 1.01
CA LEU A 351 4.54 -10.54 0.57
C LEU A 351 5.20 -11.07 -0.71
N LYS A 352 5.46 -10.20 -1.70
CA LYS A 352 6.19 -10.57 -2.93
C LYS A 352 7.54 -11.22 -2.61
N ARG A 353 8.31 -10.65 -1.67
CA ARG A 353 9.56 -11.24 -1.21
C ARG A 353 9.34 -12.59 -0.54
N TYR A 354 8.34 -12.70 0.34
CA TYR A 354 8.06 -13.95 1.03
C TYR A 354 7.66 -15.08 0.08
N ILE A 355 6.93 -14.76 -1.00
CA ILE A 355 6.59 -15.69 -2.08
C ILE A 355 7.86 -16.15 -2.81
N ARG A 356 8.79 -15.24 -3.16
CA ARG A 356 10.05 -15.61 -3.82
C ARG A 356 10.94 -16.50 -2.94
N ASP A 357 11.06 -16.18 -1.66
CA ASP A 357 11.82 -17.00 -0.71
C ASP A 357 11.15 -18.37 -0.49
N SER A 358 9.83 -18.47 -0.68
CA SER A 358 9.05 -19.72 -0.63
C SER A 358 9.15 -20.55 -1.90
N SER A 359 9.16 -19.91 -3.05
CA SER A 359 9.45 -20.52 -4.34
C SER A 359 10.82 -21.21 -4.34
N ALA A 360 11.86 -20.49 -3.92
CA ALA A 360 13.21 -21.03 -3.84
C ALA A 360 13.30 -22.24 -2.90
N PHE A 361 12.67 -22.15 -1.73
CA PHE A 361 12.61 -23.27 -0.78
C PHE A 361 11.79 -24.45 -1.33
N PHE A 362 10.68 -24.20 -2.02
CA PHE A 362 9.86 -25.24 -2.63
C PHE A 362 10.61 -25.97 -3.74
N GLN A 363 11.37 -25.25 -4.57
CA GLN A 363 12.25 -25.85 -5.56
C GLN A 363 13.30 -26.76 -4.92
N VAL A 364 13.95 -26.31 -3.83
CA VAL A 364 14.88 -27.14 -3.06
C VAL A 364 14.19 -28.36 -2.47
N SER A 365 12.98 -28.21 -1.94
CA SER A 365 12.19 -29.32 -1.39
C SER A 365 11.92 -30.39 -2.45
N LYS A 366 11.56 -30.01 -3.67
CA LYS A 366 11.39 -30.94 -4.80
C LYS A 366 12.70 -31.66 -5.15
N GLN A 367 13.83 -30.95 -5.18
CA GLN A 367 15.15 -31.53 -5.45
C GLN A 367 15.58 -32.54 -4.38
N VAL A 368 15.45 -32.16 -3.10
CA VAL A 368 15.74 -33.06 -1.97
C VAL A 368 14.84 -34.28 -2.03
N GLY A 369 13.54 -34.10 -2.30
CA GLY A 369 12.59 -35.21 -2.44
C GLY A 369 12.91 -36.16 -3.58
N ALA A 370 13.39 -35.64 -4.72
CA ALA A 370 13.84 -36.47 -5.84
C ALA A 370 15.09 -37.27 -5.48
N LEU A 371 16.09 -36.63 -4.84
CA LEU A 371 17.32 -37.31 -4.43
C LEU A 371 17.09 -38.33 -3.31
N ALA A 372 16.16 -38.05 -2.39
CA ALA A 372 15.76 -38.97 -1.33
C ALA A 372 15.23 -40.29 -1.93
N GLN A 373 14.36 -40.22 -2.94
CA GLN A 373 13.84 -41.40 -3.62
C GLN A 373 14.95 -42.23 -4.29
N LEU A 374 15.91 -41.57 -4.93
CA LEU A 374 17.04 -42.25 -5.58
C LEU A 374 17.98 -42.93 -4.59
N THR A 375 18.07 -42.41 -3.36
CA THR A 375 18.97 -42.89 -2.31
C THR A 375 18.29 -43.85 -1.33
N GLY A 376 17.04 -44.24 -1.58
CA GLY A 376 16.28 -45.15 -0.72
C GLY A 376 15.78 -44.51 0.59
N ASN A 377 15.82 -43.18 0.71
CA ASN A 377 15.28 -42.44 1.83
C ASN A 377 13.75 -42.26 1.70
N ALA A 378 13.10 -41.88 2.81
CA ALA A 378 11.66 -41.64 2.83
C ALA A 378 11.27 -40.56 1.82
N LYS A 379 10.20 -40.83 1.06
CA LYS A 379 9.62 -39.88 0.12
C LYS A 379 8.98 -38.70 0.88
N LEU A 380 9.25 -37.48 0.44
CA LEU A 380 8.54 -36.28 0.94
C LEU A 380 7.04 -36.38 0.59
N GLY A 381 6.18 -35.92 1.49
CA GLY A 381 4.75 -36.22 1.42
C GLY A 381 3.87 -35.02 1.78
N PRO A 382 3.00 -35.12 2.80
CA PRO A 382 1.93 -34.15 3.03
C PRO A 382 2.40 -32.72 3.30
N GLY A 383 3.57 -32.53 3.89
CA GLY A 383 4.13 -31.21 4.20
C GLY A 383 4.50 -30.43 2.94
N VAL A 384 5.15 -31.10 1.98
CA VAL A 384 5.49 -30.51 0.68
C VAL A 384 4.25 -30.25 -0.17
N GLU A 385 3.26 -31.14 -0.11
CA GLU A 385 1.96 -30.93 -0.78
C GLU A 385 1.22 -29.71 -0.22
N LYS A 386 1.21 -29.52 1.11
CA LYS A 386 0.65 -28.30 1.73
C LYS A 386 1.35 -27.03 1.27
N LEU A 387 2.69 -27.07 1.10
CA LEU A 387 3.43 -25.94 0.55
C LEU A 387 3.08 -25.71 -0.92
N ALA A 388 2.92 -26.77 -1.71
CA ALA A 388 2.50 -26.67 -3.12
C ALA A 388 1.13 -25.99 -3.23
N GLU A 389 0.13 -26.40 -2.44
CA GLU A 389 -1.19 -25.77 -2.43
C GLU A 389 -1.12 -24.29 -1.99
N ALA A 390 -0.30 -23.96 -0.98
CA ALA A 390 -0.11 -22.59 -0.51
C ALA A 390 0.60 -21.71 -1.55
N MET A 391 1.63 -22.25 -2.22
CA MET A 391 2.33 -21.58 -3.32
C MET A 391 1.41 -21.37 -4.52
N GLY A 392 0.56 -22.35 -4.83
CA GLY A 392 -0.45 -22.23 -5.89
C GLY A 392 -1.42 -21.10 -5.61
N VAL A 393 -2.00 -21.04 -4.40
CA VAL A 393 -2.87 -19.91 -3.98
C VAL A 393 -2.13 -18.58 -4.08
N ALA A 394 -0.87 -18.54 -3.67
CA ALA A 394 -0.10 -17.30 -3.64
C ALA A 394 0.17 -16.72 -5.05
N GLN A 395 0.01 -17.49 -6.14
CA GLN A 395 0.18 -16.96 -7.50
C GLN A 395 -1.07 -16.27 -8.04
N HIS A 396 -2.22 -16.37 -7.37
CA HIS A 396 -3.48 -15.73 -7.77
C HIS A 396 -3.28 -14.25 -8.09
N HIS A 397 -4.05 -13.73 -9.05
CA HIS A 397 -3.89 -12.36 -9.53
C HIS A 397 -4.26 -11.28 -8.51
N ASP A 398 -4.81 -11.62 -7.33
CA ASP A 398 -4.89 -10.72 -6.17
C ASP A 398 -3.93 -11.02 -5.01
N ALA A 399 -3.19 -12.13 -5.08
CA ALA A 399 -2.26 -12.54 -4.03
C ALA A 399 -0.89 -11.89 -4.20
N VAL A 400 -0.09 -12.40 -5.14
CA VAL A 400 1.27 -11.91 -5.43
C VAL A 400 1.29 -10.47 -5.96
N SER A 401 0.25 -10.06 -6.69
CA SER A 401 0.02 -8.68 -7.14
C SER A 401 -0.13 -7.70 -5.96
N GLY A 402 -0.58 -8.20 -4.81
CA GLY A 402 -0.76 -7.43 -3.58
C GLY A 402 -2.04 -6.60 -3.54
N THR A 403 -3.06 -7.00 -4.28
CA THR A 403 -4.29 -6.22 -4.47
C THR A 403 -5.49 -6.69 -3.63
N ALA A 404 -5.37 -7.82 -2.92
CA ALA A 404 -6.37 -8.26 -1.93
C ALA A 404 -6.53 -7.30 -0.73
N LYS A 405 -7.64 -7.46 0.01
CA LYS A 405 -7.83 -6.84 1.32
C LYS A 405 -6.78 -7.33 2.34
N GLN A 406 -6.52 -6.51 3.36
CA GLN A 406 -5.46 -6.79 4.33
C GLN A 406 -5.62 -8.12 5.09
N HIS A 407 -6.84 -8.49 5.48
CA HIS A 407 -7.07 -9.76 6.19
C HIS A 407 -6.83 -10.98 5.28
N VAL A 408 -7.12 -10.85 3.97
CA VAL A 408 -6.82 -11.86 2.95
C VAL A 408 -5.32 -11.98 2.72
N THR A 409 -4.61 -10.85 2.65
CA THR A 409 -3.14 -10.84 2.62
C THR A 409 -2.53 -11.57 3.81
N PHE A 410 -3.08 -11.37 5.02
CA PHE A 410 -2.65 -12.12 6.20
C PHE A 410 -2.95 -13.61 6.11
N ASP A 411 -4.07 -14.00 5.47
CA ASP A 411 -4.36 -15.41 5.20
C ASP A 411 -3.35 -16.02 4.22
N TYR A 412 -2.94 -15.33 3.15
CA TYR A 412 -1.87 -15.80 2.26
C TYR A 412 -0.56 -16.04 3.01
N ALA A 413 -0.11 -15.05 3.79
CA ALA A 413 1.10 -15.18 4.59
C ALA A 413 1.00 -16.33 5.60
N LYS A 414 -0.17 -16.52 6.22
CA LYS A 414 -0.45 -17.63 7.14
C LYS A 414 -0.41 -18.99 6.43
N ARG A 415 -0.97 -19.12 5.23
CA ARG A 415 -0.93 -20.35 4.42
C ARG A 415 0.50 -20.69 4.02
N LEU A 416 1.26 -19.72 3.53
CA LEU A 416 2.68 -19.88 3.20
C LEU A 416 3.48 -20.31 4.43
N SER A 417 3.30 -19.65 5.58
CA SER A 417 3.99 -20.02 6.81
C SER A 417 3.67 -21.45 7.25
N ARG A 418 2.39 -21.85 7.23
CA ARG A 418 1.99 -23.23 7.58
C ARG A 418 2.54 -24.27 6.60
N GLY A 419 2.48 -23.98 5.30
CA GLY A 419 3.02 -24.84 4.25
C GLY A 419 4.53 -25.01 4.38
N ARG A 420 5.26 -23.91 4.53
CA ARG A 420 6.72 -23.89 4.73
C ARG A 420 7.11 -24.68 5.98
N ASN A 421 6.49 -24.39 7.13
CA ASN A 421 6.81 -25.10 8.37
C ASN A 421 6.58 -26.61 8.24
N SER A 422 5.50 -27.02 7.56
CA SER A 422 5.21 -28.44 7.35
C SER A 422 6.25 -29.10 6.42
N ALA A 423 6.55 -28.47 5.28
CA ALA A 423 7.55 -28.97 4.33
C ALA A 423 8.97 -28.98 4.92
N MET A 424 9.30 -27.98 5.72
CA MET A 424 10.61 -27.83 6.36
C MET A 424 10.91 -28.96 7.33
N THR A 425 9.94 -29.38 8.15
CA THR A 425 10.11 -30.54 9.04
C THR A 425 10.44 -31.80 8.24
N GLU A 426 9.76 -32.04 7.12
CA GLU A 426 10.01 -33.22 6.27
C GLU A 426 11.37 -33.14 5.57
N VAL A 427 11.68 -32.00 4.94
CA VAL A 427 12.96 -31.77 4.26
C VAL A 427 14.13 -31.89 5.22
N ALA A 428 13.99 -31.32 6.43
CA ALA A 428 14.99 -31.43 7.48
C ALA A 428 15.25 -32.88 7.90
N GLY A 429 14.19 -33.68 8.12
CA GLY A 429 14.34 -35.09 8.48
C GLY A 429 15.02 -35.93 7.39
N VAL A 430 14.70 -35.65 6.12
CA VAL A 430 15.38 -36.28 4.99
C VAL A 430 16.86 -35.87 4.92
N LEU A 431 17.18 -34.58 5.03
CA LEU A 431 18.56 -34.11 5.03
C LEU A 431 19.36 -34.69 6.19
N GLN A 432 18.79 -34.79 7.39
CA GLN A 432 19.44 -35.46 8.53
C GLN A 432 19.80 -36.91 8.23
N SER A 433 18.88 -37.64 7.60
CA SER A 433 19.10 -39.04 7.22
C SER A 433 20.21 -39.16 6.18
N MET A 434 20.22 -38.27 5.18
CA MET A 434 21.27 -38.22 4.15
C MET A 434 22.65 -37.82 4.68
N MET A 435 22.69 -37.04 5.76
CA MET A 435 23.92 -36.63 6.43
C MET A 435 24.40 -37.62 7.49
N GLU A 436 23.68 -38.73 7.69
CA GLU A 436 23.94 -39.73 8.75
C GLU A 436 23.99 -39.11 10.16
N VAL A 437 23.25 -38.00 10.38
CA VAL A 437 23.17 -37.34 11.69
C VAL A 437 22.11 -38.06 12.52
N LYS A 438 22.45 -38.42 13.77
CA LYS A 438 21.51 -39.08 14.70
C LYS A 438 20.25 -38.22 14.88
N ALA A 439 19.08 -38.85 14.77
CA ALA A 439 17.73 -38.25 14.81
C ALA A 439 17.36 -37.45 16.09
N GLN A 440 18.28 -37.29 17.06
CA GLN A 440 18.07 -36.57 18.32
C GLN A 440 18.45 -35.08 18.27
N GLN A 441 18.99 -34.56 17.16
CA GLN A 441 19.27 -33.13 17.01
C GLN A 441 18.15 -32.42 16.26
N ASP A 442 17.60 -31.35 16.82
CA ASP A 442 16.59 -30.52 16.14
C ASP A 442 17.25 -29.72 14.99
N PHE A 443 16.94 -30.07 13.74
CA PHE A 443 17.37 -29.28 12.58
C PHE A 443 16.47 -28.06 12.44
N THR A 444 17.05 -26.88 12.63
CA THR A 444 16.34 -25.60 12.59
C THR A 444 16.79 -24.81 11.37
N VAL A 445 15.85 -24.22 10.63
CA VAL A 445 16.16 -23.28 9.55
C VAL A 445 16.03 -21.85 10.07
N CYS A 446 17.01 -21.01 9.76
CA CYS A 446 16.98 -19.60 10.13
C CYS A 446 16.33 -18.75 9.04
N GLU A 447 15.02 -18.53 9.17
CA GLU A 447 14.22 -17.73 8.22
C GLU A 447 14.37 -16.21 8.42
N LEU A 448 14.85 -15.76 9.59
CA LEU A 448 14.90 -14.35 10.00
C LEU A 448 16.30 -13.72 9.84
N ARG A 449 17.14 -14.26 8.95
CA ARG A 449 18.49 -13.73 8.70
C ARG A 449 18.49 -12.30 8.15
N ASN A 450 17.44 -11.92 7.43
CA ASN A 450 17.26 -10.55 6.91
C ASN A 450 17.17 -9.48 8.01
N ILE A 451 16.74 -9.86 9.21
CA ILE A 451 16.72 -9.00 10.41
C ILE A 451 17.80 -9.43 11.40
N SER A 452 18.90 -10.00 10.90
CA SER A 452 20.04 -10.50 11.66
C SER A 452 19.67 -11.42 12.83
N SER A 453 18.66 -12.28 12.66
CA SER A 453 18.22 -13.22 13.70
C SER A 453 18.33 -14.69 13.26
N CYS A 454 18.99 -15.48 14.11
CA CYS A 454 19.14 -16.93 13.98
C CYS A 454 19.57 -17.50 15.34
N ALA A 455 18.60 -17.98 16.12
CA ALA A 455 18.84 -18.46 17.49
C ALA A 455 19.95 -19.54 17.56
N ALA A 456 20.04 -20.41 16.56
CA ALA A 456 21.02 -21.48 16.49
C ALA A 456 22.46 -20.96 16.40
N THR A 457 22.73 -19.96 15.55
CA THR A 457 24.09 -19.39 15.39
C THR A 457 24.41 -18.38 16.50
N GLU A 458 23.41 -17.64 16.98
CA GLU A 458 23.56 -16.70 18.09
C GLU A 458 23.86 -17.38 19.44
N SER A 459 23.49 -18.66 19.58
CA SER A 459 23.80 -19.44 20.78
C SER A 459 25.29 -19.74 20.95
N VAL A 460 26.08 -19.73 19.87
CA VAL A 460 27.50 -20.07 19.89
C VAL A 460 28.31 -18.97 20.58
N GLY A 461 29.07 -19.33 21.61
CA GLY A 461 29.79 -18.37 22.47
C GLY A 461 28.89 -17.69 23.52
N ARG A 462 27.61 -18.08 23.64
CA ARG A 462 26.70 -17.68 24.73
C ARG A 462 26.27 -18.87 25.57
N SER A 463 25.60 -19.82 24.94
CA SER A 463 25.01 -20.99 25.60
C SER A 463 25.40 -22.32 24.95
N SER A 464 25.94 -22.30 23.72
CA SER A 464 26.52 -23.45 23.03
C SER A 464 27.97 -23.18 22.66
N LYS A 465 28.79 -24.24 22.62
CA LYS A 465 30.17 -24.17 22.12
C LYS A 465 30.28 -24.39 20.61
N ARG A 466 29.27 -25.03 20.01
CA ARG A 466 29.29 -25.44 18.60
C ARG A 466 27.88 -25.67 18.08
N THR A 467 27.63 -25.22 16.85
CA THR A 467 26.40 -25.45 16.10
C THR A 467 26.77 -25.81 14.66
N CYS A 468 26.29 -26.95 14.17
CA CYS A 468 26.50 -27.36 12.78
C CYS A 468 25.27 -27.02 11.92
N PHE A 469 25.52 -26.71 10.65
CA PHE A 469 24.50 -26.34 9.67
C PHE A 469 24.83 -26.94 8.31
N ALA A 470 23.79 -27.18 7.52
CA ALA A 470 23.91 -27.64 6.15
C ALA A 470 23.45 -26.53 5.19
N LEU A 471 24.14 -26.40 4.07
CA LEU A 471 23.75 -25.50 2.99
C LEU A 471 23.52 -26.29 1.72
N TRP A 472 22.36 -26.07 1.10
CA TRP A 472 21.98 -26.69 -0.16
C TRP A 472 22.22 -25.73 -1.32
N ASN A 473 22.87 -26.22 -2.38
CA ASN A 473 22.99 -25.53 -3.66
C ASN A 473 22.00 -26.11 -4.65
N GLY A 474 20.90 -25.38 -4.90
CA GLY A 474 19.88 -25.80 -5.86
C GLY A 474 20.25 -25.60 -7.33
N LEU A 475 21.45 -25.09 -7.64
CA LEU A 475 21.91 -24.89 -9.01
C LEU A 475 22.68 -26.10 -9.54
N ALA A 476 22.57 -26.37 -10.84
CA ALA A 476 23.30 -27.41 -11.56
C ALA A 476 24.78 -27.09 -11.83
N ARG A 477 25.38 -26.19 -11.03
CA ARG A 477 26.79 -25.82 -11.11
C ARG A 477 27.34 -25.59 -9.72
N GLU A 478 28.63 -25.87 -9.55
CA GLU A 478 29.36 -25.47 -8.35
C GLU A 478 29.21 -23.96 -8.13
N ARG A 479 29.10 -23.58 -6.86
CA ARG A 479 28.91 -22.19 -6.47
C ARG A 479 29.79 -21.85 -5.27
N GLU A 480 30.64 -20.87 -5.46
CA GLU A 480 31.31 -20.17 -4.38
C GLU A 480 30.43 -18.97 -3.96
N GLU A 481 30.06 -18.90 -2.67
CA GLU A 481 29.11 -17.92 -2.13
C GLU A 481 29.59 -17.36 -0.80
N LEU A 482 29.37 -16.06 -0.58
CA LEU A 482 29.58 -15.43 0.72
C LEU A 482 28.30 -15.52 1.55
N VAL A 483 28.32 -16.34 2.60
CA VAL A 483 27.14 -16.61 3.43
C VAL A 483 27.14 -15.74 4.69
N GLU A 484 26.00 -15.10 4.94
CA GLU A 484 25.76 -14.22 6.09
C GLU A 484 25.12 -14.99 7.26
N LEU A 485 25.79 -15.01 8.42
CA LEU A 485 25.36 -15.70 9.65
C LEU A 485 25.32 -14.72 10.85
N PRO A 486 24.17 -14.52 11.50
CA PRO A 486 24.10 -13.71 12.71
C PRO A 486 24.86 -14.36 13.87
N VAL A 487 25.74 -13.61 14.55
CA VAL A 487 26.56 -14.14 15.66
C VAL A 487 26.57 -13.18 16.84
N SER A 488 26.73 -13.75 18.03
CA SER A 488 26.70 -12.99 19.28
C SER A 488 28.06 -12.76 19.92
N SER A 489 29.11 -13.37 19.36
CA SER A 489 30.49 -13.31 19.85
C SER A 489 31.44 -13.08 18.68
N ALA A 490 32.56 -12.42 18.94
CA ALA A 490 33.67 -12.32 17.99
C ALA A 490 34.64 -13.51 18.06
N GLN A 491 34.52 -14.35 19.10
CA GLN A 491 35.36 -15.53 19.34
C GLN A 491 34.77 -16.77 18.67
N VAL A 492 34.54 -16.68 17.36
CA VAL A 492 33.90 -17.74 16.58
C VAL A 492 34.68 -18.02 15.31
N GLU A 493 34.61 -19.27 14.85
CA GLU A 493 35.13 -19.70 13.56
C GLU A 493 34.12 -20.62 12.86
N VAL A 494 34.27 -20.77 11.54
CA VAL A 494 33.52 -21.76 10.76
C VAL A 494 34.49 -22.82 10.28
N VAL A 495 34.14 -24.08 10.50
CA VAL A 495 34.92 -25.24 10.02
C VAL A 495 34.04 -26.15 9.18
N GLN A 496 34.64 -26.89 8.25
CA GLN A 496 33.94 -27.92 7.50
C GLN A 496 33.68 -29.14 8.41
N ALA A 497 32.46 -29.70 8.35
CA ALA A 497 32.00 -30.67 9.33
C ALA A 497 32.82 -31.98 9.32
N GLY A 498 33.23 -32.46 8.14
CA GLY A 498 33.89 -33.76 7.98
C GLY A 498 35.39 -33.79 8.31
N ASN A 499 36.13 -32.73 7.98
CA ASN A 499 37.60 -32.69 8.13
C ASN A 499 38.09 -31.62 9.14
N GLN A 500 37.19 -30.82 9.71
CA GLN A 500 37.51 -29.72 10.64
C GLN A 500 38.42 -28.63 10.05
N GLU A 501 38.47 -28.51 8.72
CA GLU A 501 39.24 -27.48 8.05
C GLU A 501 38.58 -26.10 8.25
N ALA A 502 39.38 -25.10 8.59
CA ALA A 502 38.90 -23.75 8.83
C ALA A 502 38.49 -23.07 7.51
N VAL A 503 37.33 -22.43 7.53
CA VAL A 503 36.78 -21.67 6.42
C VAL A 503 37.20 -20.20 6.57
N PRO A 504 37.56 -19.50 5.48
CA PRO A 504 37.78 -18.06 5.53
C PRO A 504 36.53 -17.32 6.01
N VAL A 505 36.70 -16.49 7.05
CA VAL A 505 35.62 -15.71 7.66
C VAL A 505 36.00 -14.25 7.89
N GLN A 506 34.99 -13.39 7.96
CA GLN A 506 35.11 -11.97 8.32
C GLN A 506 33.92 -11.58 9.19
N LEU A 507 34.15 -10.81 10.25
CA LEU A 507 33.05 -10.17 10.98
C LEU A 507 32.62 -8.87 10.29
N ALA A 508 31.33 -8.59 10.35
CA ALA A 508 30.73 -7.32 9.96
C ALA A 508 29.72 -6.88 11.02
N ARG A 509 29.40 -5.59 11.06
CA ARG A 509 28.30 -5.08 11.89
C ARG A 509 26.99 -5.39 11.20
N SER A 510 26.02 -5.90 11.97
CA SER A 510 24.69 -6.15 11.44
C SER A 510 23.99 -4.84 11.06
N LEU A 511 23.16 -4.88 10.03
CA LEU A 511 22.18 -3.82 9.80
C LEU A 511 21.18 -3.76 10.97
N PRO A 512 20.56 -2.60 11.25
CA PRO A 512 19.55 -2.49 12.29
C PRO A 512 18.42 -3.50 12.10
N SER A 513 18.27 -4.37 13.09
CA SER A 513 17.19 -5.36 13.15
C SER A 513 15.89 -4.66 13.54
N VAL A 514 14.99 -4.45 12.58
CA VAL A 514 13.70 -3.78 12.81
C VAL A 514 12.52 -4.65 12.37
N THR A 515 11.43 -4.60 13.11
CA THR A 515 10.13 -5.17 12.74
C THR A 515 9.45 -4.28 11.68
N ASN A 516 8.36 -4.79 11.08
CA ASN A 516 7.52 -4.05 10.13
C ASN A 516 6.98 -2.70 10.65
N TYR A 517 7.07 -2.43 11.96
CA TYR A 517 6.64 -1.18 12.60
C TYR A 517 7.81 -0.41 13.23
N GLY A 518 9.04 -0.61 12.74
CA GLY A 518 10.23 0.14 13.17
C GLY A 518 10.74 -0.22 14.57
N ARG A 519 10.16 -1.21 15.25
CA ARG A 519 10.65 -1.66 16.57
C ARG A 519 11.93 -2.47 16.41
N PRO A 520 12.89 -2.40 17.35
CA PRO A 520 13.98 -3.36 17.40
C PRO A 520 13.45 -4.79 17.38
N ALA A 521 13.91 -5.59 16.43
CA ALA A 521 13.55 -7.01 16.32
C ALA A 521 14.49 -7.91 17.15
N GLY A 522 15.48 -7.33 17.83
CA GLY A 522 16.37 -8.05 18.74
C GLY A 522 17.40 -8.94 18.05
N GLY A 523 17.65 -8.73 16.75
CA GLY A 523 18.70 -9.44 16.02
C GLY A 523 20.11 -9.15 16.55
N ALA A 524 21.04 -10.03 16.20
CA ALA A 524 22.44 -9.95 16.59
C ALA A 524 23.07 -8.65 16.07
N SER A 525 23.99 -8.08 16.86
CA SER A 525 24.73 -6.85 16.51
C SER A 525 25.95 -7.11 15.62
N LEU A 526 26.35 -8.38 15.50
CA LEU A 526 27.42 -8.84 14.63
C LEU A 526 26.88 -9.90 13.67
N THR A 527 27.50 -9.91 12.51
CA THR A 527 27.29 -10.90 11.46
C THR A 527 28.64 -11.45 11.06
N LEU A 528 28.71 -12.76 10.87
CA LEU A 528 29.86 -13.46 10.31
C LEU A 528 29.60 -13.72 8.83
N LEU A 529 30.53 -13.28 7.98
CA LEU A 529 30.60 -13.60 6.56
C LEU A 529 31.53 -14.80 6.40
N ALA A 530 31.05 -15.87 5.77
CA ALA A 530 31.83 -17.08 5.51
C ALA A 530 31.89 -17.35 4.00
N GLN A 531 33.10 -17.52 3.45
CA GLN A 531 33.30 -17.84 2.03
C GLN A 531 33.22 -19.36 1.83
N LEU A 532 32.12 -19.83 1.24
CA LEU A 532 31.81 -21.26 1.15
C LEU A 532 31.72 -21.71 -0.31
N THR A 533 32.17 -22.93 -0.58
CA THR A 533 32.02 -23.59 -1.90
C THR A 533 31.05 -24.75 -1.75
N LEU A 534 30.06 -24.81 -2.64
CA LEU A 534 29.01 -25.83 -2.64
C LEU A 534 28.97 -26.57 -3.98
N PRO A 535 28.88 -27.91 -3.98
CA PRO A 535 28.79 -28.69 -5.22
C PRO A 535 27.48 -28.42 -5.96
N ALA A 536 27.45 -28.73 -7.26
CA ALA A 536 26.23 -28.67 -8.07
C ALA A 536 25.15 -29.62 -7.53
N LEU A 537 23.90 -29.15 -7.41
CA LEU A 537 22.74 -29.94 -6.94
C LEU A 537 23.04 -30.79 -5.69
N GLY A 538 23.75 -30.21 -4.73
CA GLY A 538 24.21 -30.91 -3.55
C GLY A 538 24.29 -30.01 -2.33
N PHE A 539 24.85 -30.54 -1.25
CA PHE A 539 24.97 -29.84 0.01
C PHE A 539 26.38 -29.90 0.58
N GLY A 540 26.69 -28.91 1.43
CA GLY A 540 27.90 -28.88 2.26
C GLY A 540 27.52 -28.79 3.74
N GLY A 541 28.23 -29.53 4.58
CA GLY A 541 28.09 -29.48 6.05
C GLY A 541 29.20 -28.65 6.69
N PHE A 542 28.82 -27.70 7.54
CA PHE A 542 29.72 -26.77 8.22
C PHE A 542 29.36 -26.66 9.70
N CYS A 543 30.28 -26.18 10.53
CA CYS A 543 30.04 -25.92 11.94
C CYS A 543 30.60 -24.57 12.34
N LEU A 544 29.76 -23.77 13.00
CA LEU A 544 30.15 -22.59 13.74
C LEU A 544 30.57 -23.04 15.14
N GLN A 545 31.77 -22.68 15.59
CA GLN A 545 32.27 -23.06 16.91
C GLN A 545 33.03 -21.93 17.59
N GLU A 546 33.07 -21.99 18.92
CA GLU A 546 33.82 -21.06 19.74
C GLU A 546 35.34 -21.31 19.58
N THR A 547 36.10 -20.23 19.49
CA THR A 547 37.57 -20.27 19.42
C THR A 547 38.18 -19.39 20.51
N GLY A 548 39.42 -19.69 20.92
CA GLY A 548 40.10 -18.92 21.97
C GLY A 548 40.53 -17.51 21.55
N SER A 549 40.46 -17.19 20.25
CA SER A 549 40.91 -15.90 19.71
C SER A 549 39.75 -15.13 19.08
N ALA A 550 39.61 -13.85 19.43
CA ALA A 550 38.60 -13.00 18.83
C ALA A 550 39.01 -12.63 17.40
N LEU A 551 38.10 -12.82 16.45
CA LEU A 551 38.25 -12.28 15.10
C LEU A 551 38.24 -10.74 15.15
N PRO A 552 39.04 -10.08 14.30
CA PRO A 552 39.02 -8.62 14.22
C PRO A 552 37.65 -8.16 13.73
N ILE A 553 37.08 -7.19 14.43
CA ILE A 553 35.91 -6.46 13.93
C ILE A 553 36.45 -5.31 13.08
N PRO A 554 36.18 -5.28 11.77
CA PRO A 554 36.60 -4.20 10.91
C PRO A 554 36.23 -2.83 11.46
N ALA A 555 37.17 -1.89 11.37
CA ALA A 555 36.94 -0.50 11.81
C ALA A 555 35.91 0.17 10.91
N ILE A 556 35.06 1.01 11.51
CA ILE A 556 34.11 1.84 10.77
C ILE A 556 34.79 3.16 10.48
N GLU A 557 34.90 3.48 9.19
CA GLU A 557 35.38 4.78 8.72
C GLU A 557 34.18 5.63 8.34
N ASN A 558 33.94 6.70 9.11
CA ASN A 558 32.91 7.68 8.78
C ASN A 558 33.47 8.65 7.74
N VAL A 559 32.82 8.77 6.59
CA VAL A 559 33.29 9.63 5.50
C VAL A 559 32.57 10.96 5.54
N THR A 560 33.31 12.04 5.73
CA THR A 560 32.79 13.41 5.85
C THR A 560 32.97 14.25 4.58
N GLY A 561 33.52 13.66 3.51
CA GLY A 561 33.75 14.26 2.19
C GLY A 561 34.91 13.61 1.46
N GLY A 562 35.03 13.81 0.15
CA GLY A 562 36.13 13.27 -0.67
C GLY A 562 35.70 12.17 -1.66
N VAL A 563 36.70 11.54 -2.27
CA VAL A 563 36.54 10.41 -3.19
C VAL A 563 36.99 9.14 -2.48
N GLU A 564 36.10 8.16 -2.40
CA GLU A 564 36.37 6.84 -1.84
C GLU A 564 36.22 5.78 -2.92
N VAL A 565 37.01 4.72 -2.84
CA VAL A 565 36.98 3.62 -3.81
C VAL A 565 36.85 2.29 -3.08
N LEU A 566 35.89 1.48 -3.51
CA LEU A 566 35.80 0.06 -3.20
C LEU A 566 36.18 -0.70 -4.45
N GLU A 567 37.15 -1.61 -4.37
CA GLU A 567 37.55 -2.40 -5.51
C GLU A 567 37.91 -3.85 -5.16
N ASN A 568 37.77 -4.71 -6.16
CA ASN A 568 38.27 -6.07 -6.15
C ASN A 568 38.93 -6.39 -7.52
N ASP A 569 39.12 -7.67 -7.83
CA ASP A 569 39.76 -8.07 -9.09
C ASP A 569 38.92 -7.78 -10.34
N TYR A 570 37.60 -7.62 -10.18
CA TYR A 570 36.62 -7.52 -11.27
C TYR A 570 36.01 -6.13 -11.42
N LEU A 571 35.73 -5.46 -10.31
CA LEU A 571 34.96 -4.23 -10.24
C LEU A 571 35.66 -3.17 -9.39
N SER A 572 35.46 -1.91 -9.75
CA SER A 572 35.77 -0.75 -8.92
C SER A 572 34.56 0.17 -8.84
N LEU A 573 34.24 0.64 -7.63
CA LEU A 573 33.12 1.52 -7.29
C LEU A 573 33.70 2.78 -6.68
N GLN A 574 33.48 3.92 -7.34
CA GLN A 574 33.91 5.21 -6.84
C GLN A 574 32.72 5.94 -6.21
N PHE A 575 32.95 6.49 -5.03
CA PHE A 575 32.00 7.30 -4.29
C PHE A 575 32.54 8.72 -4.18
N GLN A 576 31.73 9.72 -4.52
CA GLN A 576 32.06 11.13 -4.38
C GLN A 576 31.05 11.80 -3.46
N GLY A 577 31.52 12.39 -2.37
CA GLY A 577 30.64 13.02 -1.38
C GLY A 577 29.65 12.03 -0.73
N GLY A 578 30.02 10.75 -0.64
CA GLY A 578 29.15 9.70 -0.10
C GLY A 578 28.17 9.09 -1.09
N MET A 579 28.12 9.56 -2.35
CA MET A 579 27.26 9.05 -3.42
C MET A 579 28.07 8.21 -4.40
N LEU A 580 27.50 7.12 -4.92
CA LEU A 580 28.11 6.39 -6.04
C LEU A 580 28.21 7.35 -7.24
N SER A 581 29.38 7.45 -7.86
CA SER A 581 29.61 8.31 -9.03
C SER A 581 30.15 7.56 -10.25
N LYS A 582 30.85 6.43 -10.05
CA LYS A 582 31.45 5.66 -11.15
C LYS A 582 31.50 4.17 -10.81
N ILE A 583 31.21 3.34 -11.81
CA ILE A 583 31.47 1.90 -11.79
C ILE A 583 32.46 1.59 -12.91
N GLU A 584 33.44 0.74 -12.63
CA GLU A 584 34.41 0.26 -13.60
C GLU A 584 34.48 -1.27 -13.59
N ASP A 585 34.20 -1.88 -14.74
CA ASP A 585 34.52 -3.27 -15.04
C ASP A 585 35.99 -3.36 -15.43
N LYS A 586 36.81 -3.85 -14.49
CA LYS A 586 38.27 -3.94 -14.63
C LYS A 586 38.69 -5.01 -15.64
N VAL A 587 37.85 -6.02 -15.89
CA VAL A 587 38.14 -7.10 -16.83
C VAL A 587 37.98 -6.61 -18.26
N ASN A 588 36.83 -6.01 -18.55
CA ASN A 588 36.54 -5.50 -19.89
C ASN A 588 37.08 -4.08 -20.12
N LYS A 589 37.63 -3.45 -19.08
CA LYS A 589 38.13 -2.06 -19.06
C LYS A 589 37.06 -1.05 -19.45
N ILE A 590 35.82 -1.32 -19.03
CA ILE A 590 34.68 -0.45 -19.29
C ILE A 590 34.43 0.37 -18.05
N SER A 591 34.39 1.69 -18.22
CA SER A 591 34.03 2.62 -17.15
C SER A 591 32.73 3.34 -17.48
N THR A 592 31.85 3.44 -16.49
CA THR A 592 30.55 4.08 -16.61
C THR A 592 30.36 5.06 -15.45
N GLN A 593 29.98 6.30 -15.77
CA GLN A 593 29.46 7.24 -14.77
C GLN A 593 28.11 6.72 -14.29
N ALA A 594 27.96 6.53 -12.99
CA ALA A 594 26.80 5.87 -12.41
C ALA A 594 26.45 6.51 -11.08
N GLU A 595 25.21 6.99 -10.98
CA GLU A 595 24.66 7.55 -9.76
C GLU A 595 23.51 6.68 -9.25
N GLN A 596 23.47 6.42 -7.95
CA GLN A 596 22.35 5.76 -7.29
C GLN A 596 21.72 6.74 -6.31
N ASN A 597 20.43 7.04 -6.50
CA ASN A 597 19.67 7.98 -5.68
C ASN A 597 18.32 7.41 -5.27
N TRP A 598 17.72 7.99 -4.24
CA TRP A 598 16.39 7.61 -3.73
C TRP A 598 15.38 8.73 -3.95
N PHE A 599 14.29 8.41 -4.63
CA PHE A 599 13.17 9.29 -4.88
C PHE A 599 11.85 8.62 -4.53
N TRP A 600 10.79 9.42 -4.38
CA TRP A 600 9.43 8.95 -4.20
C TRP A 600 8.45 9.81 -4.98
N TYR A 601 7.29 9.24 -5.29
CA TYR A 601 6.18 9.98 -5.90
C TYR A 601 5.08 10.18 -4.87
N GLU A 602 4.55 11.39 -4.81
CA GLU A 602 3.32 11.66 -4.07
C GLU A 602 2.14 11.07 -4.85
N GLY A 603 1.38 10.17 -4.23
CA GLY A 603 0.20 9.58 -4.86
C GLY A 603 -0.90 10.62 -5.05
N SER A 604 -1.47 10.70 -6.25
CA SER A 604 -2.60 11.58 -6.53
C SER A 604 -3.82 11.18 -5.70
N VAL A 605 -4.51 12.18 -5.14
CA VAL A 605 -5.81 12.04 -4.44
C VAL A 605 -7.00 12.37 -5.35
N GLY A 606 -6.76 12.49 -6.66
CA GLY A 606 -7.72 13.02 -7.63
C GLY A 606 -7.56 14.52 -7.83
N ASN A 607 -8.04 15.02 -8.97
CA ASN A 607 -8.04 16.43 -9.35
C ASN A 607 -9.23 16.73 -10.29
N ASN A 608 -9.31 17.95 -10.81
CA ASN A 608 -10.39 18.37 -11.72
C ASN A 608 -10.39 17.61 -13.06
N GLU A 609 -9.26 17.04 -13.49
CA GLU A 609 -9.16 16.27 -14.75
C GLU A 609 -9.68 14.83 -14.55
N SER A 610 -9.41 14.24 -13.39
CA SER A 610 -9.87 12.89 -13.06
C SER A 610 -9.91 12.70 -11.54
N SER A 611 -10.98 12.08 -11.05
CA SER A 611 -11.11 11.68 -9.64
C SER A 611 -10.24 10.46 -9.28
N GLN A 612 -9.60 9.81 -10.25
CA GLN A 612 -8.79 8.60 -10.03
C GLN A 612 -7.68 8.83 -9.00
N GLN A 613 -7.59 7.97 -7.99
CA GLN A 613 -6.52 8.05 -7.00
C GLN A 613 -5.44 7.01 -7.27
N SER A 614 -4.24 7.23 -6.75
CA SER A 614 -3.24 6.15 -6.66
C SER A 614 -3.68 5.15 -5.59
N GLY A 615 -3.45 3.86 -5.80
CA GLY A 615 -3.84 2.80 -4.87
C GLY A 615 -3.05 1.51 -5.07
N ALA A 616 -3.61 0.39 -4.62
CA ALA A 616 -2.95 -0.91 -4.73
C ALA A 616 -2.70 -1.33 -6.19
N TYR A 617 -3.67 -1.08 -7.07
CA TYR A 617 -3.61 -1.37 -8.50
C TYR A 617 -2.89 -0.26 -9.28
N ILE A 618 -3.42 0.96 -9.17
CA ILE A 618 -3.07 2.10 -10.02
C ILE A 618 -1.96 2.93 -9.41
N PHE A 619 -0.93 3.21 -10.20
CA PHE A 619 0.08 4.21 -9.88
C PHE A 619 -0.24 5.51 -10.63
N ARG A 620 -0.82 6.48 -9.91
CA ARG A 620 -1.08 7.82 -10.43
C ARG A 620 -0.30 8.83 -9.59
N PRO A 621 0.90 9.27 -10.00
CA PRO A 621 1.60 10.31 -9.27
C PRO A 621 0.85 11.64 -9.39
N ASN A 622 0.89 12.47 -8.34
CA ASN A 622 0.27 13.80 -8.30
C ASN A 622 0.92 14.77 -9.31
N ARG A 623 2.20 14.54 -9.63
CA ARG A 623 3.00 15.25 -10.63
C ARG A 623 4.03 14.32 -11.23
N SER A 624 4.49 14.59 -12.45
CA SER A 624 5.48 13.76 -13.15
C SER A 624 6.88 13.79 -12.51
N GLN A 625 7.17 14.79 -11.68
CA GLN A 625 8.45 14.93 -11.00
C GLN A 625 8.51 14.07 -9.73
N ALA A 626 9.52 13.20 -9.65
CA ALA A 626 9.85 12.47 -8.43
C ALA A 626 10.50 13.40 -7.40
N LEU A 627 10.19 13.20 -6.12
CA LEU A 627 10.72 13.98 -5.01
C LEU A 627 11.91 13.26 -4.38
N PRO A 628 13.04 13.94 -4.14
CA PRO A 628 14.17 13.30 -3.49
C PRO A 628 13.79 12.92 -2.05
N VAL A 629 14.22 11.74 -1.61
CA VAL A 629 14.09 11.33 -0.20
C VAL A 629 14.91 12.26 0.70
N PHE A 630 16.04 12.74 0.18
CA PHE A 630 16.96 13.62 0.87
C PHE A 630 17.71 14.50 -0.13
N THR A 631 17.89 15.78 0.18
CA THR A 631 18.53 16.78 -0.71
C THR A 631 20.00 17.05 -0.37
N GLY A 632 20.52 16.47 0.71
CA GLY A 632 21.92 16.58 1.10
C GLY A 632 22.75 15.34 0.72
N LEU A 633 24.01 15.32 1.18
CA LEU A 633 24.89 14.15 1.03
C LEU A 633 24.55 13.08 2.08
N PRO A 634 24.40 11.80 1.70
CA PRO A 634 24.10 10.75 2.65
C PRO A 634 25.24 10.60 3.65
N PHE A 635 24.90 10.19 4.87
CA PHE A 635 25.92 9.76 5.81
C PHE A 635 26.45 8.41 5.37
N MET A 636 27.76 8.31 5.13
CA MET A 636 28.40 7.12 4.60
C MET A 636 29.41 6.56 5.60
N GLN A 637 29.32 5.24 5.81
CA GLN A 637 30.25 4.45 6.61
C GLN A 637 30.88 3.39 5.73
N ILE A 638 32.21 3.29 5.77
CA ILE A 638 32.96 2.28 5.05
C ILE A 638 33.51 1.27 6.06
N THR A 639 33.47 0.01 5.65
CA THR A 639 34.09 -1.10 6.35
C THR A 639 34.89 -1.92 5.34
N ARG A 640 36.19 -2.12 5.58
CA ARG A 640 37.07 -2.91 4.70
C ARG A 640 37.49 -4.18 5.39
N GLY A 641 37.49 -5.29 4.65
CA GLY A 641 37.86 -6.57 5.23
C GLY A 641 38.37 -7.60 4.22
N PRO A 642 38.85 -8.75 4.71
CA PRO A 642 39.54 -9.73 3.89
C PRO A 642 38.65 -10.46 2.89
N LEU A 643 37.32 -10.52 3.12
CA LEU A 643 36.35 -11.19 2.24
C LEU A 643 35.46 -10.21 1.49
N ALA A 644 35.12 -9.08 2.10
CA ALA A 644 34.28 -8.07 1.48
C ALA A 644 34.54 -6.67 2.05
N ASP A 645 34.36 -5.68 1.19
CA ASP A 645 34.22 -4.29 1.59
C ASP A 645 32.73 -3.90 1.55
N GLU A 646 32.31 -3.07 2.49
CA GLU A 646 30.94 -2.63 2.65
C GLU A 646 30.86 -1.11 2.77
N VAL A 647 29.88 -0.54 2.09
CA VAL A 647 29.45 0.86 2.24
C VAL A 647 28.04 0.83 2.79
N VAL A 648 27.83 1.44 3.96
CA VAL A 648 26.50 1.68 4.52
C VAL A 648 26.19 3.17 4.38
N GLN A 649 25.10 3.46 3.69
CA GLN A 649 24.59 4.81 3.47
C GLN A 649 23.27 4.98 4.21
N THR A 650 23.18 6.05 4.99
CA THR A 650 21.92 6.54 5.56
C THR A 650 21.45 7.74 4.74
N VAL A 651 20.33 7.58 4.03
CA VAL A 651 19.75 8.57 3.13
C VAL A 651 18.50 9.16 3.79
N GLY A 652 18.62 10.39 4.30
CA GLY A 652 17.55 11.00 5.08
C GLY A 652 17.27 10.25 6.39
N SER A 653 16.02 10.28 6.87
CA SER A 653 15.64 9.69 8.17
C SER A 653 15.05 8.28 8.09
N TRP A 654 14.81 7.75 6.89
CA TRP A 654 13.99 6.55 6.71
C TRP A 654 14.45 5.61 5.59
N VAL A 655 15.57 5.89 4.93
CA VAL A 655 16.20 4.95 3.99
C VAL A 655 17.62 4.66 4.45
N MET A 656 17.92 3.37 4.59
CA MET A 656 19.28 2.87 4.78
C MET A 656 19.60 1.89 3.66
N GLN A 657 20.82 1.97 3.14
CA GLN A 657 21.31 1.08 2.10
C GLN A 657 22.69 0.54 2.47
N ARG A 658 22.94 -0.73 2.14
CA ARG A 658 24.24 -1.38 2.20
C ARG A 658 24.64 -1.79 0.79
N MET A 659 25.79 -1.33 0.32
CA MET A 659 26.46 -1.86 -0.86
C MET A 659 27.62 -2.74 -0.41
N ARG A 660 27.63 -4.01 -0.82
CA ARG A 660 28.71 -4.97 -0.50
C ARG A 660 29.43 -5.40 -1.76
N LEU A 661 30.75 -5.30 -1.75
CA LEU A 661 31.64 -5.81 -2.80
C LEU A 661 32.51 -6.93 -2.22
N GLY A 662 32.12 -8.18 -2.47
CA GLY A 662 32.94 -9.35 -2.10
C GLY A 662 34.21 -9.42 -2.94
N LYS A 663 35.35 -9.84 -2.39
CA LYS A 663 36.65 -9.82 -3.08
C LYS A 663 36.68 -10.69 -4.35
N LYS A 664 35.84 -11.72 -4.44
CA LYS A 664 35.69 -12.57 -5.62
C LYS A 664 34.42 -12.30 -6.45
N ALA A 665 33.62 -11.32 -6.05
CA ALA A 665 32.32 -11.07 -6.67
C ALA A 665 32.44 -10.29 -7.99
N LYS A 666 31.67 -10.71 -9.00
CA LYS A 666 31.52 -10.01 -10.29
C LYS A 666 30.31 -9.04 -10.31
N HIS A 667 29.75 -8.76 -9.14
CA HIS A 667 28.58 -7.91 -8.96
C HIS A 667 28.67 -7.21 -7.60
N VAL A 668 27.85 -6.18 -7.42
CA VAL A 668 27.65 -5.49 -6.14
C VAL A 668 26.31 -5.93 -5.57
N GLU A 669 26.28 -6.31 -4.30
CA GLU A 669 25.02 -6.56 -3.60
C GLU A 669 24.52 -5.24 -2.99
N ILE A 670 23.31 -4.82 -3.34
CA ILE A 670 22.64 -3.67 -2.74
C ILE A 670 21.46 -4.14 -1.90
N THR A 671 21.58 -4.02 -0.58
CA THR A 671 20.49 -4.28 0.37
C THR A 671 19.93 -2.96 0.85
N TYR A 672 18.61 -2.81 0.95
CA TYR A 672 17.97 -1.58 1.43
C TYR A 672 16.92 -1.86 2.49
N THR A 673 16.78 -0.90 3.40
CA THR A 673 15.74 -0.87 4.43
C THR A 673 14.99 0.45 4.30
N VAL A 674 13.69 0.35 4.04
CA VAL A 674 12.77 1.50 3.96
C VAL A 674 11.91 1.50 5.22
N GLY A 675 12.02 2.55 6.02
CA GLY A 675 11.24 2.79 7.23
C GLY A 675 9.83 3.31 6.96
N GLN A 676 9.18 3.87 7.99
CA GLN A 676 7.83 4.46 7.88
C GLN A 676 7.76 5.55 6.79
N THR A 677 6.60 5.65 6.14
CA THR A 677 6.43 6.49 4.94
C THR A 677 6.48 7.99 5.25
N PRO A 678 6.80 8.86 4.27
CA PRO A 678 6.77 10.32 4.44
C PRO A 678 5.49 10.87 5.07
N LEU A 679 4.33 10.29 4.75
CA LEU A 679 3.04 10.75 5.30
C LEU A 679 2.86 10.39 6.79
N GLU A 680 3.39 9.24 7.23
CA GLU A 680 3.42 8.89 8.65
C GLU A 680 4.38 9.82 9.41
N MET A 681 5.54 10.13 8.83
CA MET A 681 6.49 11.07 9.43
C MET A 681 6.00 12.52 9.48
N LEU A 682 5.13 12.93 8.55
CA LEU A 682 4.52 14.26 8.54
C LEU A 682 3.33 14.42 9.49
N ALA A 683 2.85 13.35 10.12
CA ALA A 683 1.78 13.41 11.11
C ALA A 683 2.15 14.24 12.35
N VAL A 684 3.46 14.34 12.65
CA VAL A 684 3.99 15.07 13.80
C VAL A 684 5.07 16.04 13.33
N SER A 685 4.97 17.32 13.70
CA SER A 685 5.98 18.31 13.32
C SER A 685 7.37 17.92 13.88
N PRO A 686 8.49 18.25 13.21
CA PRO A 686 9.84 17.88 13.70
C PRO A 686 10.11 18.30 15.15
N ARG A 687 9.63 19.50 15.53
CA ARG A 687 9.73 19.99 16.91
C ARG A 687 8.93 19.14 17.90
N THR A 688 7.75 18.68 17.49
CA THR A 688 6.90 17.80 18.30
C THR A 688 7.49 16.40 18.38
N ALA A 689 8.10 15.89 17.31
CA ALA A 689 8.76 14.57 17.29
C ALA A 689 9.92 14.52 18.29
N VAL A 690 10.74 15.58 18.37
CA VAL A 690 11.83 15.69 19.36
C VAL A 690 11.28 15.74 20.79
N ASP A 691 10.21 16.51 21.04
CA ASP A 691 9.56 16.56 22.37
C ASP A 691 8.95 15.19 22.74
N TYR A 692 8.31 14.52 21.78
CA TYR A 692 7.74 13.19 21.98
C TYR A 692 8.82 12.16 22.28
N HIS A 693 9.92 12.16 21.51
CA HIS A 693 11.05 11.27 21.76
C HIS A 693 11.61 11.45 23.17
N ARG A 694 11.81 12.70 23.62
CA ARG A 694 12.26 13.00 24.99
C ARG A 694 11.31 12.44 26.05
N ARG A 695 10.00 12.59 25.86
CA ARG A 695 8.97 12.11 26.79
C ARG A 695 8.89 10.59 26.82
N VAL A 696 9.03 9.94 25.67
CA VAL A 696 9.09 8.47 25.57
C VAL A 696 10.32 7.94 26.30
N LEU A 697 11.48 8.59 26.17
CA LEU A 697 12.67 8.21 26.93
C LEU A 697 12.47 8.34 28.45
N VAL A 698 11.84 9.42 28.91
CA VAL A 698 11.49 9.57 30.34
C VAL A 698 10.58 8.44 30.80
N PHE A 699 9.55 8.12 30.01
CA PHE A 699 8.64 7.01 30.28
C PHE A 699 9.34 5.63 30.26
N GLN A 700 10.25 5.39 29.32
CA GLN A 700 11.01 4.13 29.22
C GLN A 700 12.01 3.98 30.36
N ASN A 701 12.67 5.07 30.78
CA ASN A 701 13.55 5.08 31.95
C ASN A 701 12.76 4.77 33.22
N PHE A 702 11.57 5.39 33.39
CA PHE A 702 10.65 5.06 34.48
C PHE A 702 10.26 3.58 34.48
N CYS A 703 9.90 3.03 33.30
CA CYS A 703 9.56 1.61 33.19
C CYS A 703 10.76 0.71 33.53
N SER A 704 11.97 1.09 33.11
CA SER A 704 13.20 0.32 33.39
C SER A 704 13.55 0.32 34.89
N LEU A 705 13.41 1.47 35.56
CA LEU A 705 13.66 1.62 36.99
C LEU A 705 12.69 0.80 37.85
N LEU A 706 11.45 0.61 37.38
CA LEU A 706 10.40 -0.14 38.09
C LEU A 706 10.17 -1.55 37.53
N GLU A 707 11.05 -2.03 36.65
CA GLU A 707 10.96 -3.35 36.00
C GLU A 707 9.60 -3.60 35.28
N LEU A 708 8.97 -2.53 34.79
CA LEU A 708 7.68 -2.58 34.09
C LEU A 708 7.89 -2.98 32.62
N ARG A 709 7.27 -4.10 32.22
CA ARG A 709 7.40 -4.64 30.85
C ARG A 709 6.61 -3.82 29.84
N THR A 710 7.27 -3.37 28.76
CA THR A 710 6.66 -2.67 27.62
C THR A 710 6.83 -3.44 26.29
N ASN A 711 7.15 -4.74 26.40
CA ASN A 711 7.63 -5.58 25.29
C ASN A 711 6.59 -5.81 24.19
N THR A 712 5.29 -5.61 24.48
CA THR A 712 4.20 -5.72 23.49
C THR A 712 3.31 -4.48 23.52
N SER A 713 2.68 -4.14 22.40
CA SER A 713 1.71 -3.02 22.30
C SER A 713 0.60 -3.13 23.34
N SER A 714 0.08 -4.34 23.60
CA SER A 714 -0.97 -4.58 24.60
C SER A 714 -0.54 -4.38 26.06
N GLN A 715 0.78 -4.33 26.33
CA GLN A 715 1.31 -4.19 27.68
C GLN A 715 1.60 -2.74 28.07
N VAL A 716 1.48 -1.76 27.17
CA VAL A 716 1.86 -0.35 27.43
C VAL A 716 0.83 0.40 28.30
N ASP A 717 -0.45 0.00 28.28
CA ASP A 717 -1.52 0.71 29.01
C ASP A 717 -1.34 0.68 30.53
N HIS A 718 -0.83 -0.42 31.09
CA HIS A 718 -0.62 -0.53 32.53
C HIS A 718 0.58 0.32 33.01
N PRO A 719 1.80 0.21 32.45
CA PRO A 719 2.92 1.08 32.81
C PRO A 719 2.63 2.56 32.58
N LEU A 720 1.93 2.93 31.50
CA LEU A 720 1.54 4.32 31.26
C LEU A 720 0.54 4.82 32.32
N THR A 721 -0.39 3.97 32.75
CA THR A 721 -1.29 4.29 33.88
C THR A 721 -0.51 4.57 35.17
N VAL A 722 0.50 3.74 35.49
CA VAL A 722 1.33 3.91 36.68
C VAL A 722 2.16 5.19 36.57
N PHE A 723 2.78 5.44 35.40
CA PHE A 723 3.53 6.67 35.12
C PHE A 723 2.67 7.93 35.30
N LEU A 724 1.42 7.92 34.82
CA LEU A 724 0.50 9.04 34.99
C LEU A 724 0.11 9.25 36.46
N ASN A 725 -0.12 8.19 37.23
CA ASN A 725 -0.44 8.34 38.66
C ASN A 725 0.77 8.88 39.45
N GLN A 726 1.97 8.36 39.21
CA GLN A 726 3.20 8.85 39.82
C GLN A 726 3.42 10.33 39.48
N SER A 727 3.26 10.68 38.20
CA SER A 727 3.41 12.07 37.75
C SER A 727 2.42 13.01 38.46
N PHE A 728 1.21 12.54 38.77
CA PHE A 728 0.22 13.29 39.53
C PHE A 728 0.62 13.47 40.98
N GLU A 729 1.11 12.41 41.63
CA GLU A 729 1.60 12.45 43.01
C GLU A 729 2.83 13.38 43.18
N GLU A 730 3.66 13.48 42.14
CA GLU A 730 4.79 14.40 42.06
C GLU A 730 4.39 15.87 41.77
N GLY A 731 3.09 16.14 41.57
CA GLY A 731 2.57 17.49 41.37
C GLY A 731 2.86 18.09 39.99
N LEU A 732 3.09 17.25 38.96
CA LEU A 732 3.27 17.73 37.59
C LEU A 732 1.99 18.39 37.05
N ASP A 733 2.14 19.24 36.03
CA ASP A 733 0.99 19.85 35.35
C ASP A 733 0.31 18.84 34.40
N ILE A 734 -1.03 18.87 34.35
CA ILE A 734 -1.81 17.96 33.49
C ILE A 734 -1.44 18.06 32.00
N SER A 735 -0.92 19.19 31.53
CA SER A 735 -0.47 19.34 30.15
C SER A 735 0.78 18.49 29.86
N GLU A 736 1.65 18.27 30.84
CA GLU A 736 2.81 17.39 30.71
C GLU A 736 2.39 15.92 30.63
N ALA A 737 1.39 15.53 31.43
CA ALA A 737 0.77 14.21 31.39
C ALA A 737 0.05 13.94 30.05
N GLN A 738 -0.67 14.92 29.51
CA GLN A 738 -1.33 14.82 28.20
C GLN A 738 -0.32 14.65 27.06
N LYS A 739 0.79 15.38 27.08
CA LYS A 739 1.85 15.24 26.07
C LYS A 739 2.59 13.90 26.20
N ALA A 740 2.85 13.43 27.42
CA ALA A 740 3.45 12.11 27.63
C ALA A 740 2.53 10.98 27.13
N PHE A 741 1.23 11.06 27.41
CA PHE A 741 0.23 10.14 26.86
C PHE A 741 0.24 10.13 25.33
N ALA A 742 0.24 11.31 24.68
CA ALA A 742 0.29 11.43 23.24
C ALA A 742 1.60 10.90 22.64
N ALA A 743 2.74 11.20 23.27
CA ALA A 743 4.06 10.73 22.84
C ALA A 743 4.17 9.19 22.91
N VAL A 744 3.64 8.58 23.98
CA VAL A 744 3.58 7.13 24.11
C VAL A 744 2.59 6.53 23.10
N GLN A 745 1.43 7.14 22.88
CA GLN A 745 0.50 6.69 21.84
C GLN A 745 1.13 6.71 20.44
N GLU A 746 1.91 7.74 20.12
CA GLU A 746 2.66 7.86 18.86
C GLU A 746 3.77 6.80 18.73
N ALA A 747 4.52 6.54 19.80
CA ALA A 747 5.55 5.51 19.81
C ALA A 747 4.98 4.08 19.73
N PHE A 748 3.70 3.89 20.04
CA PHE A 748 3.02 2.60 20.03
C PHE A 748 1.70 2.62 19.20
N PRO A 749 1.76 2.89 17.89
CA PRO A 749 0.57 3.17 17.06
C PRO A 749 -0.37 1.97 16.89
N VAL A 750 0.16 0.74 16.99
CA VAL A 750 -0.58 -0.53 16.93
C VAL A 750 -1.59 -0.69 18.08
N VAL A 751 -1.48 0.09 19.16
CA VAL A 751 -2.42 0.06 20.30
C VAL A 751 -3.78 0.66 19.92
N GLY A 752 -3.85 1.39 18.79
CA GLY A 752 -5.07 2.03 18.31
C GLY A 752 -5.67 3.01 19.32
N ARG A 753 -6.83 3.61 19.01
CA ARG A 753 -7.56 4.42 19.99
C ARG A 753 -8.11 3.59 21.15
N GLN A 754 -8.26 2.27 21.00
CA GLN A 754 -8.95 1.43 21.99
C GLN A 754 -8.02 0.78 23.04
N GLY A 755 -6.71 0.63 22.78
CA GLY A 755 -5.81 -0.12 23.68
C GLY A 755 -5.23 0.64 24.88
N LEU A 756 -5.43 1.96 25.01
CA LEU A 756 -4.97 2.77 26.16
C LEU A 756 -6.12 3.14 27.13
N SER A 757 -6.99 2.18 27.42
CA SER A 757 -8.25 2.41 28.14
C SER A 757 -8.03 2.87 29.60
N ARG A 758 -7.08 2.26 30.31
CA ARG A 758 -6.78 2.56 31.72
C ARG A 758 -6.06 3.89 31.85
N SER A 759 -5.06 4.12 30.99
CA SER A 759 -4.30 5.36 30.97
C SER A 759 -5.20 6.55 30.65
N ARG A 760 -6.17 6.38 29.75
CA ARG A 760 -7.19 7.39 29.44
C ARG A 760 -8.12 7.66 30.62
N ARG A 761 -8.51 6.62 31.36
CA ARG A 761 -9.29 6.79 32.60
C ARG A 761 -8.51 7.55 33.67
N SER A 762 -7.22 7.25 33.86
CA SER A 762 -6.35 7.99 34.78
C SER A 762 -6.21 9.45 34.37
N LEU A 763 -5.98 9.73 33.08
CA LEU A 763 -5.91 11.10 32.57
C LEU A 763 -7.24 11.86 32.75
N LYS A 764 -8.38 11.16 32.61
CA LYS A 764 -9.71 11.72 32.93
C LYS A 764 -9.88 12.00 34.42
N GLY A 765 -9.40 11.09 35.29
CA GLY A 765 -9.39 11.27 36.74
C GLY A 765 -8.55 12.49 37.16
N TRP A 766 -7.34 12.60 36.63
CA TRP A 766 -6.46 13.77 36.81
C TRP A 766 -7.18 15.06 36.39
N LYS A 767 -7.81 15.08 35.20
CA LYS A 767 -8.56 16.25 34.72
C LYS A 767 -9.72 16.67 35.63
N ASN A 768 -10.34 15.73 36.34
CA ASN A 768 -11.43 16.05 37.27
C ASN A 768 -10.91 16.66 38.58
N LEU A 769 -9.72 16.24 39.03
CA LEU A 769 -9.09 16.72 40.27
C LEU A 769 -8.35 18.04 40.07
N ASP A 770 -7.75 18.23 38.90
CA ASP A 770 -7.05 19.44 38.48
C ASP A 770 -7.61 19.91 37.12
N PRO A 771 -8.79 20.55 37.12
CA PRO A 771 -9.38 21.09 35.90
C PRO A 771 -8.53 22.27 35.42
N GLY A 772 -7.65 22.02 34.45
CA GLY A 772 -6.70 22.99 33.93
C GLY A 772 -7.28 24.41 33.79
N GLN A 773 -6.58 25.39 34.36
CA GLN A 773 -7.08 26.76 34.47
C GLN A 773 -7.25 27.40 33.09
N SER A 774 -8.48 27.77 32.74
CA SER A 774 -8.73 28.58 31.53
C SER A 774 -8.17 29.98 31.74
N ARG A 775 -7.35 30.45 30.78
CA ARG A 775 -6.87 31.85 30.74
C ARG A 775 -8.08 32.78 30.74
N THR A 776 -8.19 33.63 31.75
CA THR A 776 -9.38 34.47 31.96
C THR A 776 -9.28 35.75 31.11
N PRO A 777 -10.37 36.29 30.53
CA PRO A 777 -10.28 37.48 29.69
C PRO A 777 -10.00 38.75 30.52
N LEU A 778 -9.31 39.72 29.90
CA LEU A 778 -9.02 41.04 30.44
C LEU A 778 -10.08 42.06 29.98
N ALA A 779 -10.37 43.06 30.81
CA ALA A 779 -11.33 44.12 30.47
C ALA A 779 -10.76 45.12 29.47
N TRP A 780 -11.60 45.63 28.56
CA TRP A 780 -11.21 46.62 27.55
C TRP A 780 -10.58 47.91 28.10
N PRO A 781 -11.09 48.52 29.19
CA PRO A 781 -10.43 49.67 29.82
C PRO A 781 -8.97 49.39 30.20
N PHE A 782 -8.70 48.20 30.75
CA PHE A 782 -7.35 47.79 31.14
C PHE A 782 -6.44 47.54 29.93
N ILE A 783 -6.94 46.89 28.88
CA ILE A 783 -6.19 46.70 27.63
C ILE A 783 -5.88 48.06 26.98
N SER A 784 -6.82 49.00 27.03
CA SER A 784 -6.64 50.35 26.51
C SER A 784 -5.53 51.09 27.27
N LEU A 785 -5.49 50.94 28.60
CA LEU A 785 -4.41 51.49 29.43
C LEU A 785 -3.05 50.88 29.10
N LEU A 786 -2.97 49.55 28.88
CA LEU A 786 -1.73 48.89 28.48
C LEU A 786 -1.22 49.44 27.13
N ALA A 787 -2.10 49.55 26.12
CA ALA A 787 -1.74 50.10 24.82
C ALA A 787 -1.32 51.58 24.91
N LEU A 788 -2.05 52.40 25.67
CA LEU A 788 -1.72 53.81 25.87
C LEU A 788 -0.36 53.97 26.56
N THR A 789 -0.08 53.15 27.58
CA THR A 789 1.19 53.17 28.30
C THR A 789 2.34 52.73 27.39
N MET A 790 2.15 51.70 26.56
CA MET A 790 3.14 51.31 25.54
C MET A 790 3.43 52.47 24.57
N MET A 791 2.41 53.20 24.13
CA MET A 791 2.61 54.38 23.26
C MET A 791 3.37 55.50 23.98
N GLN A 792 3.10 55.75 25.26
CA GLN A 792 3.82 56.73 26.08
C GLN A 792 5.30 56.37 26.30
N LEU A 793 5.61 55.07 26.34
CA LEU A 793 6.98 54.54 26.43
C LEU A 793 7.70 54.52 25.06
N GLY A 794 7.07 55.02 23.99
CA GLY A 794 7.64 55.01 22.63
C GLY A 794 7.47 53.69 21.87
N GLU A 795 6.86 52.68 22.49
CA GLU A 795 6.64 51.33 21.95
C GLU A 795 5.34 51.25 21.14
N VAL A 796 5.16 52.18 20.20
CA VAL A 796 3.90 52.34 19.43
C VAL A 796 3.56 51.07 18.65
N ARG A 797 4.54 50.39 18.04
CA ARG A 797 4.30 49.16 17.27
C ARG A 797 3.81 48.01 18.15
N CYS A 798 4.35 47.87 19.36
CA CYS A 798 3.88 46.89 20.36
C CYS A 798 2.42 47.18 20.73
N ALA A 799 2.07 48.45 20.96
CA ALA A 799 0.71 48.88 21.26
C ALA A 799 -0.28 48.52 20.13
N LEU A 800 0.07 48.81 18.89
CA LEU A 800 -0.76 48.48 17.71
C LEU A 800 -0.89 46.96 17.52
N CYS A 801 0.17 46.18 17.79
CA CYS A 801 0.12 44.72 17.69
C CYS A 801 -0.83 44.10 18.72
N ILE A 802 -0.80 44.52 19.98
CA ILE A 802 -1.71 43.98 21.01
C ILE A 802 -3.17 44.34 20.73
N LEU A 803 -3.42 45.53 20.15
CA LEU A 803 -4.74 45.96 19.71
C LEU A 803 -5.23 45.12 18.54
N THR A 804 -4.36 44.82 17.57
CA THR A 804 -4.67 43.92 16.47
C THR A 804 -5.02 42.53 16.98
N MET A 805 -4.23 41.98 17.91
CA MET A 805 -4.52 40.68 18.54
C MET A 805 -5.86 40.65 19.26
N PHE A 806 -6.20 41.73 19.99
CA PHE A 806 -7.48 41.86 20.68
C PHE A 806 -8.67 41.88 19.71
N THR A 807 -8.60 42.66 18.63
CA THR A 807 -9.74 42.85 17.72
C THR A 807 -9.89 41.73 16.68
N THR A 808 -8.79 41.11 16.26
CA THR A 808 -8.77 40.04 15.24
C THR A 808 -8.64 38.66 15.86
N TYR A 809 -8.53 38.58 17.18
CA TYR A 809 -8.41 37.34 17.93
C TYR A 809 -7.15 36.54 17.57
N ILE A 810 -6.19 37.05 16.80
CA ILE A 810 -5.03 36.25 16.39
C ILE A 810 -4.05 36.01 17.55
N ARG A 811 -3.27 34.93 17.49
CA ARG A 811 -2.24 34.62 18.52
C ARG A 811 -1.03 35.54 18.37
N PRO A 812 -0.20 35.73 19.42
CA PRO A 812 1.03 36.54 19.31
C PRO A 812 1.94 36.12 18.15
N CYS A 813 2.19 34.82 17.99
CA CYS A 813 3.02 34.30 16.89
C CYS A 813 2.35 34.45 15.51
N GLU A 814 1.01 34.49 15.44
CA GLU A 814 0.28 34.74 14.18
C GLU A 814 0.41 36.23 13.82
N ALA A 815 0.22 37.13 14.81
CA ALA A 815 0.36 38.57 14.61
C ALA A 815 1.75 38.97 14.11
N LEU A 816 2.81 38.39 14.67
CA LEU A 816 4.19 38.71 14.30
C LEU A 816 4.62 38.11 12.95
N LYS A 817 3.87 37.14 12.43
CA LYS A 817 4.10 36.56 11.10
C LYS A 817 3.35 37.30 9.99
N LEU A 818 2.38 38.16 10.33
CA LEU A 818 1.64 38.92 9.34
C LEU A 818 2.61 39.71 8.47
N LEU A 819 2.41 39.63 7.17
CA LEU A 819 3.11 40.40 6.15
C LEU A 819 2.27 41.61 5.76
N LYS A 820 2.91 42.62 5.17
CA LYS A 820 2.20 43.81 4.70
C LYS A 820 1.12 43.49 3.66
N ARG A 821 1.35 42.49 2.80
CA ARG A 821 0.38 41.98 1.83
C ARG A 821 -0.88 41.37 2.44
N ASP A 822 -0.82 40.93 3.70
CA ASP A 822 -1.93 40.25 4.36
C ASP A 822 -3.08 41.23 4.69
N VAL A 823 -2.80 42.54 4.68
CA VAL A 823 -3.80 43.60 4.84
C VAL A 823 -4.25 44.05 3.44
N VAL A 824 -5.45 43.66 3.05
CA VAL A 824 -6.00 43.87 1.70
C VAL A 824 -7.08 44.96 1.74
N ARG A 825 -7.12 45.82 0.72
CA ARG A 825 -8.19 46.81 0.59
C ARG A 825 -9.49 46.12 0.21
N SER A 826 -10.55 46.36 0.97
CA SER A 826 -11.87 45.79 0.67
C SER A 826 -12.55 46.60 -0.44
N THR A 827 -13.06 45.93 -1.48
CA THR A 827 -13.53 46.60 -2.70
C THR A 827 -15.01 46.97 -2.71
N ASP A 828 -15.88 46.37 -1.86
CA ASP A 828 -17.35 46.66 -1.91
C ASP A 828 -18.13 46.42 -0.59
N LEU A 829 -17.47 46.29 0.57
CA LEU A 829 -18.12 45.85 1.83
C LEU A 829 -18.31 46.94 2.91
N GLY A 830 -18.22 48.23 2.56
CA GLY A 830 -18.39 49.33 3.52
C GLY A 830 -17.30 49.43 4.60
N VAL A 831 -16.22 48.64 4.48
CA VAL A 831 -15.02 48.65 5.33
C VAL A 831 -13.78 48.86 4.45
N SER A 832 -12.79 49.60 4.96
CA SER A 832 -11.61 50.00 4.19
C SER A 832 -10.61 48.86 3.98
N TRP A 833 -10.53 47.91 4.91
CA TRP A 833 -9.49 46.88 4.94
C TRP A 833 -10.01 45.52 5.40
N ALA A 834 -9.34 44.45 4.97
CA ALA A 834 -9.51 43.07 5.42
C ALA A 834 -8.13 42.47 5.73
N LEU A 835 -8.07 41.50 6.65
CA LEU A 835 -6.86 40.78 7.00
C LEU A 835 -6.99 39.32 6.55
N ASN A 836 -6.08 38.84 5.71
CA ASN A 836 -5.98 37.44 5.32
C ASN A 836 -4.92 36.73 6.18
N VAL A 837 -5.26 35.58 6.76
CA VAL A 837 -4.33 34.79 7.59
C VAL A 837 -4.20 33.39 7.00
N ASN A 838 -2.97 32.86 6.95
CA ASN A 838 -2.63 31.56 6.35
C ASN A 838 -2.93 31.52 4.83
N THR A 839 -2.30 32.42 4.07
CA THR A 839 -2.53 32.53 2.61
C THR A 839 -2.09 31.27 1.87
N SER A 840 -2.87 30.85 0.86
CA SER A 840 -2.61 29.63 0.06
C SER A 840 -1.26 29.65 -0.66
N GLU A 841 -0.71 30.84 -0.94
CA GLU A 841 0.62 31.04 -1.52
C GLU A 841 1.78 30.57 -0.63
N GLU A 842 1.58 30.40 0.69
CA GLU A 842 2.63 29.93 1.62
C GLU A 842 2.55 28.43 1.93
N ALA A 843 1.61 27.69 1.34
CA ALA A 843 1.33 26.28 1.63
C ALA A 843 1.11 25.98 3.14
N GLN A 844 0.75 26.98 3.94
CA GLN A 844 0.47 26.82 5.38
C GLN A 844 -1.03 26.67 5.60
N GLN A 845 -1.45 25.52 6.14
CA GLN A 845 -2.82 25.31 6.62
C GLN A 845 -2.96 25.78 8.07
N SER A 846 -4.13 26.28 8.43
CA SER A 846 -4.46 26.56 9.83
C SER A 846 -4.53 25.26 10.66
N LYS A 847 -4.57 25.36 12.00
CA LYS A 847 -4.76 24.18 12.89
C LYS A 847 -6.06 23.40 12.63
N VAL A 848 -6.97 23.92 11.81
CA VAL A 848 -8.22 23.27 11.40
C VAL A 848 -8.25 22.92 9.90
N GLY A 849 -7.12 23.02 9.19
CA GLY A 849 -6.96 22.57 7.80
C GLY A 849 -7.45 23.55 6.73
N LEU A 850 -7.71 24.82 7.08
CA LEU A 850 -8.20 25.85 6.16
C LEU A 850 -7.07 26.79 5.69
N GLN A 851 -7.18 27.29 4.46
CA GLN A 851 -6.31 28.30 3.83
C GLN A 851 -7.14 29.56 3.49
N ASP A 852 -6.48 30.70 3.30
CA ASP A 852 -7.08 31.98 2.91
C ASP A 852 -8.21 32.46 3.84
N GLU A 853 -7.95 32.42 5.15
CA GLU A 853 -8.93 32.81 6.17
C GLU A 853 -9.01 34.34 6.29
N ALA A 854 -9.93 34.94 5.54
CA ALA A 854 -10.17 36.38 5.52
C ALA A 854 -11.00 36.88 6.72
N MET A 855 -10.57 38.00 7.29
CA MET A 855 -11.22 38.69 8.42
C MET A 855 -11.50 40.14 8.04
N LEU A 856 -12.78 40.54 8.07
CA LEU A 856 -13.14 41.95 7.84
C LEU A 856 -12.68 42.82 9.01
N LEU A 857 -12.04 43.96 8.69
CA LEU A 857 -11.62 44.96 9.68
C LEU A 857 -12.71 46.03 9.82
N ASP A 858 -13.84 45.59 10.36
CA ASP A 858 -15.07 46.35 10.62
C ASP A 858 -15.02 47.24 11.87
N ASN A 859 -13.81 47.50 12.40
CA ASN A 859 -13.58 48.42 13.51
C ASN A 859 -12.60 49.51 13.07
N LYS A 860 -13.08 50.77 12.98
CA LYS A 860 -12.26 51.93 12.59
C LYS A 860 -11.03 52.15 13.46
N MET A 861 -10.98 51.59 14.67
CA MET A 861 -9.74 51.60 15.47
C MET A 861 -8.59 50.83 14.81
N LEU A 862 -8.82 50.04 13.75
CA LEU A 862 -7.81 49.29 13.02
C LEU A 862 -7.36 49.95 11.71
N ASP A 863 -7.82 51.18 11.41
CA ASP A 863 -7.45 51.88 10.17
C ASP A 863 -5.93 52.10 10.06
N TYR A 864 -5.20 52.09 11.19
CA TYR A 864 -3.74 52.10 11.22
C TYR A 864 -3.10 50.90 10.51
N LEU A 865 -3.79 49.77 10.35
CA LEU A 865 -3.26 48.60 9.63
C LEU A 865 -3.01 48.92 8.16
N GLY A 866 -3.86 49.75 7.54
CA GLY A 866 -3.65 50.24 6.19
C GLY A 866 -2.39 51.10 6.05
N VAL A 867 -2.06 51.87 7.09
CA VAL A 867 -0.79 52.63 7.17
C VAL A 867 0.40 51.68 7.31
N LEU A 868 0.32 50.69 8.21
CA LEU A 868 1.41 49.73 8.42
C LEU A 868 1.66 48.82 7.20
N ALA A 869 0.63 48.58 6.40
CA ALA A 869 0.71 47.78 5.18
C ALA A 869 1.45 48.48 4.03
N GLN A 870 1.77 49.77 4.14
CA GLN A 870 2.51 50.48 3.11
C GLN A 870 3.97 49.98 3.00
N GLY A 871 4.46 49.81 1.78
CA GLY A 871 5.83 49.38 1.47
C GLY A 871 5.88 48.00 0.81
N LEU A 872 7.01 47.31 0.97
CA LEU A 872 7.25 46.02 0.29
C LEU A 872 6.31 44.93 0.83
N PRO A 873 5.53 44.25 -0.04
CA PRO A 873 4.45 43.35 0.38
C PRO A 873 4.93 42.15 1.22
N PHE A 874 6.16 41.69 1.00
CA PHE A 874 6.74 40.52 1.68
C PHE A 874 7.50 40.85 2.98
N THR A 875 7.36 42.05 3.51
CA THR A 875 7.95 42.42 4.81
C THR A 875 6.94 42.22 5.94
N THR A 876 7.42 41.93 7.15
CA THR A 876 6.56 41.77 8.34
C THR A 876 5.81 43.06 8.63
N LEU A 877 4.50 42.96 8.84
CA LEU A 877 3.60 44.06 9.18
C LEU A 877 4.02 44.72 10.49
N PHE A 878 4.46 43.92 11.46
CA PHE A 878 5.05 44.38 12.71
C PHE A 878 6.53 44.02 12.73
N GLU A 879 7.41 44.97 12.42
CA GLU A 879 8.87 44.80 12.45
C GLU A 879 9.40 44.67 13.90
N MET A 880 9.08 43.55 14.55
CA MET A 880 9.56 43.18 15.90
C MET A 880 9.53 41.66 16.10
N GLN A 881 10.31 41.17 17.06
CA GLN A 881 10.36 39.74 17.40
C GLN A 881 9.58 39.43 18.68
N TYR A 882 9.15 38.18 18.86
CA TYR A 882 8.37 37.76 20.04
C TYR A 882 9.02 38.11 21.38
N PRO A 883 10.35 37.93 21.59
CA PRO A 883 11.00 38.35 22.84
C PRO A 883 10.89 39.85 23.10
N GLN A 884 10.87 40.70 22.06
CA GLN A 884 10.68 42.14 22.22
C GLN A 884 9.25 42.44 22.69
N LEU A 885 8.23 41.91 22.01
CA LEU A 885 6.82 42.08 22.42
C LEU A 885 6.57 41.59 23.85
N HIS A 886 7.14 40.43 24.22
CA HIS A 886 7.03 39.86 25.55
C HIS A 886 7.73 40.74 26.62
N ARG A 887 8.93 41.27 26.33
CA ARG A 887 9.62 42.19 27.25
C ARG A 887 8.86 43.51 27.41
N THR A 888 8.35 44.09 26.33
CA THR A 888 7.57 45.33 26.37
C THR A 888 6.27 45.17 27.16
N TRP A 889 5.60 44.01 27.02
CA TRP A 889 4.43 43.67 27.84
C TRP A 889 4.74 43.69 29.34
N HIS A 890 5.78 42.99 29.77
CA HIS A 890 6.20 42.96 31.18
C HIS A 890 6.70 44.31 31.69
N ALA A 891 7.44 45.06 30.87
CA ALA A 891 7.88 46.41 31.20
C ALA A 891 6.69 47.37 31.40
N THR A 892 5.62 47.20 30.61
CA THR A 892 4.38 47.98 30.74
C THR A 892 3.66 47.68 32.06
N LEU A 893 3.54 46.40 32.43
CA LEU A 893 2.96 46.00 33.72
C LEU A 893 3.78 46.57 34.89
N ALA A 894 5.11 46.46 34.81
CA ALA A 894 6.02 47.02 35.81
C ALA A 894 5.89 48.55 35.91
N HIS A 895 5.75 49.27 34.79
CA HIS A 895 5.54 50.73 34.77
C HIS A 895 4.21 51.14 35.41
N LEU A 896 3.19 50.28 35.35
CA LEU A 896 1.92 50.46 36.05
C LEU A 896 1.95 49.99 37.51
N GLY A 897 3.08 49.48 38.01
CA GLY A 897 3.22 48.97 39.37
C GLY A 897 2.48 47.64 39.61
N LEU A 898 2.29 46.82 38.56
CA LEU A 898 1.56 45.56 38.62
C LEU A 898 2.51 44.35 38.54
N PRO A 899 2.24 43.25 39.28
CA PRO A 899 2.95 41.98 39.13
C PRO A 899 2.90 41.42 37.70
N MET A 900 3.92 40.69 37.26
CA MET A 900 4.00 40.13 35.90
C MET A 900 2.89 39.10 35.62
N GLU A 901 2.37 38.45 36.66
CA GLU A 901 1.29 37.45 36.56
C GLU A 901 -0.10 38.10 36.42
N THR A 902 -0.21 39.42 36.55
CA THR A 902 -1.49 40.14 36.47
C THR A 902 -2.17 39.96 35.11
N ALA A 903 -1.38 39.85 34.04
CA ALA A 903 -1.88 39.71 32.68
C ALA A 903 -0.89 38.99 31.75
N ASP A 904 -1.41 38.16 30.85
CA ASP A 904 -0.66 37.39 29.84
C ASP A 904 -1.10 37.76 28.42
N LEU A 905 -0.13 37.90 27.51
CA LEU A 905 -0.34 38.28 26.10
C LEU A 905 -1.38 37.42 25.37
N TYR A 906 -1.46 36.12 25.67
CA TYR A 906 -2.43 35.24 25.00
C TYR A 906 -3.87 35.44 25.48
N GLN A 907 -4.10 36.15 26.60
CA GLN A 907 -5.45 36.49 27.04
C GLN A 907 -6.16 37.40 26.03
N LEU A 908 -5.42 38.19 25.24
CA LEU A 908 -5.98 39.19 24.30
C LEU A 908 -6.99 38.60 23.31
N ARG A 909 -6.71 37.40 22.74
CA ARG A 909 -7.65 36.70 21.84
C ARG A 909 -8.98 36.38 22.52
N HIS A 910 -8.92 35.98 23.79
CA HIS A 910 -10.10 35.67 24.58
C HIS A 910 -10.83 36.93 25.05
N SER A 911 -10.07 37.97 25.42
CA SER A 911 -10.59 39.29 25.80
C SER A 911 -11.41 39.91 24.67
N GLY A 912 -10.94 39.83 23.42
CA GLY A 912 -11.66 40.33 22.25
C GLY A 912 -13.02 39.68 22.06
N ALA A 913 -13.04 38.34 22.05
CA ALA A 913 -14.28 37.57 21.90
C ALA A 913 -15.28 37.81 23.03
N SER A 914 -14.80 37.88 24.28
CA SER A 914 -15.64 38.22 25.42
C SER A 914 -16.17 39.65 25.34
N TRP A 915 -15.39 40.60 24.82
CA TRP A 915 -15.83 41.99 24.67
C TRP A 915 -16.90 42.14 23.59
N ASP A 916 -16.71 41.53 22.42
CA ASP A 916 -17.71 41.58 21.34
C ASP A 916 -19.02 40.91 21.77
N ARG A 917 -18.93 39.84 22.56
CA ARG A 917 -20.11 39.20 23.16
C ARG A 917 -20.79 40.12 24.19
N LEU A 918 -20.02 40.73 25.08
CA LEU A 918 -20.52 41.66 26.11
C LEU A 918 -21.26 42.85 25.51
N LYS A 919 -20.67 43.46 24.47
CA LYS A 919 -21.21 44.62 23.77
C LYS A 919 -22.24 44.25 22.69
N LYS A 920 -22.49 42.96 22.49
CA LYS A 920 -23.36 42.42 21.42
C LYS A 920 -22.99 42.94 20.03
N VAL A 921 -21.70 43.16 19.81
CA VAL A 921 -21.15 43.64 18.52
C VAL A 921 -21.20 42.52 17.47
N ARG A 922 -21.03 41.26 17.90
CA ARG A 922 -21.07 40.07 17.02
C ARG A 922 -21.84 38.91 17.65
N SER A 923 -22.46 38.10 16.80
CA SER A 923 -23.08 36.82 17.16
C SER A 923 -22.04 35.78 17.57
N LEU A 924 -22.47 34.70 18.24
CA LEU A 924 -21.57 33.60 18.61
C LEU A 924 -20.95 32.91 17.39
N LEU A 925 -21.70 32.83 16.28
CA LEU A 925 -21.20 32.26 15.03
C LEU A 925 -20.10 33.13 14.43
N GLU A 926 -20.29 34.46 14.37
CA GLU A 926 -19.27 35.39 13.89
C GLU A 926 -18.03 35.38 14.79
N ILE A 927 -18.20 35.29 16.12
CA ILE A 927 -17.09 35.14 17.07
C ILE A 927 -16.34 33.81 16.83
N LYS A 928 -17.08 32.72 16.57
CA LYS A 928 -16.50 31.39 16.26
C LYS A 928 -15.65 31.42 15.00
N LEU A 929 -16.18 32.03 13.93
CA LEU A 929 -15.52 32.18 12.63
C LEU A 929 -14.29 33.08 12.76
N ARG A 930 -14.45 34.27 13.35
CA ARG A 930 -13.36 35.23 13.59
C ARG A 930 -12.25 34.63 14.47
N GLY A 931 -12.64 33.85 15.48
CA GLY A 931 -11.73 33.22 16.42
C GLY A 931 -11.24 31.83 16.03
N ARG A 932 -11.58 31.33 14.84
CA ARG A 932 -11.14 30.04 14.29
C ARG A 932 -11.26 28.90 15.30
N TRP A 933 -12.37 28.85 16.03
CA TRP A 933 -12.62 27.81 17.05
C TRP A 933 -13.41 26.64 16.47
N SER A 934 -12.85 25.44 16.60
CA SER A 934 -13.44 24.21 16.03
C SER A 934 -14.67 23.68 16.75
N SER A 935 -14.98 24.14 17.98
CA SER A 935 -16.11 23.61 18.76
C SER A 935 -16.86 24.71 19.53
N ASP A 936 -18.17 24.53 19.68
CA ASP A 936 -19.04 25.45 20.42
C ASP A 936 -18.77 25.39 21.94
N ALA A 937 -18.22 24.27 22.43
CA ALA A 937 -17.76 24.13 23.81
C ALA A 937 -16.64 25.12 24.16
N SER A 938 -15.81 25.52 23.19
CA SER A 938 -14.80 26.57 23.39
C SER A 938 -15.43 27.97 23.55
N LEU A 939 -16.62 28.19 22.99
CA LEU A 939 -17.32 29.49 23.04
C LEU A 939 -18.01 29.73 24.37
N LYS A 940 -18.51 28.68 25.03
CA LYS A 940 -19.16 28.78 26.37
C LYS A 940 -18.27 29.46 27.42
N ARG A 941 -16.94 29.41 27.25
CA ARG A 941 -15.97 30.07 28.13
C ARG A 941 -15.98 31.60 28.00
N TYR A 942 -16.41 32.14 26.86
CA TYR A 942 -16.43 33.59 26.58
C TYR A 942 -17.68 34.29 27.10
N GLU A 943 -18.69 33.54 27.56
CA GLU A 943 -19.92 34.06 28.16
C GLU A 943 -19.78 34.42 29.65
N SER A 944 -18.59 34.24 30.25
CA SER A 944 -18.33 34.52 31.67
C SER A 944 -18.05 36.01 31.94
N HIS A 945 -19.02 36.87 31.62
CA HIS A 945 -18.95 38.32 31.83
C HIS A 945 -18.68 38.70 33.29
N ALA A 946 -19.27 37.96 34.23
CA ALA A 946 -19.07 38.14 35.67
C ALA A 946 -17.59 37.96 36.07
N LYS A 947 -16.86 37.07 35.39
CA LYS A 947 -15.45 36.79 35.72
C LYS A 947 -14.50 37.87 35.21
N VAL A 948 -14.80 38.49 34.06
CA VAL A 948 -14.06 39.67 33.55
C VAL A 948 -14.25 40.86 34.49
N ALA A 949 -15.48 41.13 34.93
CA ALA A 949 -15.77 42.18 35.90
C ALA A 949 -15.09 41.92 37.26
N GLN A 950 -15.17 40.69 37.78
CA GLN A 950 -14.51 40.31 39.04
C GLN A 950 -12.99 40.49 39.00
N LEU A 951 -12.33 40.18 37.88
CA LEU A 951 -10.89 40.40 37.76
C LEU A 951 -10.52 41.87 37.60
N TYR A 952 -11.35 42.65 36.89
CA TYR A 952 -11.15 44.10 36.78
C TYR A 952 -11.25 44.76 38.16
N GLU A 953 -12.19 44.35 39.01
CA GLU A 953 -12.33 44.87 40.38
C GLU A 953 -11.14 44.58 41.28
N LYS A 954 -10.35 43.54 40.99
CA LYS A 954 -9.11 43.24 41.72
C LYS A 954 -7.96 44.19 41.39
N LEU A 955 -8.07 45.02 40.36
CA LEU A 955 -7.06 46.04 40.06
C LEU A 955 -7.10 47.15 41.10
N PRO A 956 -5.95 47.76 41.46
CA PRO A 956 -5.91 48.92 42.35
C PRO A 956 -6.79 50.06 41.83
N ASP A 957 -7.47 50.79 42.71
CA ASP A 957 -8.39 51.88 42.34
C ASP A 957 -7.70 52.99 41.50
N SER A 958 -6.40 53.24 41.76
CA SER A 958 -5.57 54.15 40.97
C SER A 958 -5.40 53.71 39.51
N ILE A 959 -5.33 52.39 39.28
CA ILE A 959 -5.24 51.78 37.95
C ILE A 959 -6.60 51.75 37.29
N LYS A 960 -7.68 51.40 38.02
CA LYS A 960 -9.06 51.43 37.49
C LYS A 960 -9.44 52.82 36.98
N LYS A 961 -9.18 53.87 37.77
CA LYS A 961 -9.48 55.26 37.39
C LYS A 961 -8.74 55.70 36.11
N ARG A 962 -7.49 55.25 35.92
CA ARG A 962 -6.71 55.48 34.68
C ARG A 962 -7.24 54.63 33.52
N ALA A 963 -7.59 53.38 33.79
CA ALA A 963 -8.11 52.46 32.79
C ALA A 963 -9.46 52.91 32.25
N ASP A 964 -10.36 53.42 33.09
CA ASP A 964 -11.69 53.88 32.66
C ASP A 964 -11.65 55.08 31.70
N SER A 965 -10.65 55.96 31.82
CA SER A 965 -10.45 57.10 30.91
C SER A 965 -9.58 56.77 29.69
N SER A 966 -8.86 55.63 29.69
CA SER A 966 -7.92 55.25 28.63
C SER A 966 -8.56 54.97 27.27
N PRO A 967 -9.75 54.34 27.13
CA PRO A 967 -10.35 54.05 25.83
C PRO A 967 -10.54 55.28 24.93
N GLN A 968 -10.97 56.41 25.50
CA GLN A 968 -11.22 57.63 24.73
C GLN A 968 -9.90 58.25 24.27
N LEU A 969 -8.92 58.37 25.17
CA LEU A 969 -7.57 58.88 24.86
C LEU A 969 -6.86 58.01 23.81
N LEU A 970 -6.97 56.69 23.94
CA LEU A 970 -6.38 55.75 22.99
C LEU A 970 -6.98 55.91 21.59
N LYS A 971 -8.30 56.11 21.50
CA LYS A 971 -8.97 56.37 20.21
C LYS A 971 -8.46 57.64 19.55
N GLU A 972 -8.28 58.72 20.31
CA GLU A 972 -7.72 59.98 19.82
C GLU A 972 -6.28 59.82 19.33
N MET A 973 -5.44 59.08 20.08
CA MET A 973 -4.06 58.79 19.69
C MET A 973 -3.97 57.94 18.42
N ILE A 974 -4.84 56.94 18.26
CA ILE A 974 -4.88 56.10 17.04
C ILE A 974 -5.32 56.92 15.83
N ILE A 975 -6.33 57.79 15.99
CA ILE A 975 -6.78 58.69 14.91
C ILE A 975 -5.64 59.63 14.51
N ALA A 976 -4.94 60.23 15.48
CA ALA A 976 -3.79 61.09 15.22
C ALA A 976 -2.62 60.34 14.56
N PHE A 977 -2.37 59.08 14.94
CA PHE A 977 -1.37 58.23 14.30
C PHE A 977 -1.73 57.96 12.84
N THR A 978 -2.98 57.60 12.58
CA THR A 978 -3.47 57.26 11.24
C THR A 978 -3.45 58.49 10.34
N SER A 979 -3.93 59.65 10.82
CA SER A 979 -3.99 60.89 10.03
C SER A 979 -2.63 61.49 9.68
N ARG A 980 -1.63 61.36 10.56
CA ARG A 980 -0.25 61.82 10.31
C ARG A 980 0.50 61.02 9.24
N HIS A 981 0.05 59.81 8.95
CA HIS A 981 0.75 58.86 8.07
C HIS A 981 -0.09 58.40 6.87
N THR A 982 -1.31 58.92 6.69
CA THR A 982 -2.04 58.84 5.42
C THR A 982 -1.44 59.85 4.44
N PRO A 983 -0.87 59.43 3.29
CA PRO A 983 -0.54 60.36 2.23
C PRO A 983 -1.83 61.03 1.71
N THR A 984 -1.80 62.35 1.51
CA THR A 984 -2.85 63.06 0.78
C THR A 984 -2.79 62.64 -0.69
N CYS A 985 -3.78 61.83 -1.09
CA CYS A 985 -4.05 61.29 -2.45
C CYS A 985 -2.87 60.62 -3.17
#